data_AF-A0A6C0JA70-F1
#
_entry.id   AF-A0A6C0JA70-F1
#
_cell.length_a   1.000
_cell.length_b   1.000
_cell.length_c   1.000
_cell.angle_alpha   90.00
_cell.angle_beta   90.00
_cell.angle_gamma   90.00
#
_symmetry.space_group_name_H-M   'P 1'
#
loop_
_entity.id
_entity.type
_entity.pdbx_description
1 polymer ?
#
loop_
_entity_poly.entity_id
_entity_poly.type
_entity_poly.pdbx_seq_one_letter_code
_entity_poly.pdbx_strand_id
1 'polypeptide(L)'
;MTCKWIQSNKKLCKFKAINDKNYCKLHHKFEDLFEPHELDTIKRCNRCDKPYKNEDNSIKKCDNCITSIKEYSAKLLIKRNKNKKKCEWINQKGEPCSWKTNRPAYYCKRHSVYNNFIPGDIPYLKKCSGCNNLFKSDGKKTCVKCQKRSIESSKKIKAIPKKKCIATIKKTEKQCSYKALDNDDYCMKHQRVKKYNELVSQNKRICKNWIRGCFDELTIKDKSYCVSCRNSRNNNKITKLSIYEERFNNYKSEANRRKIEWLLEKEEAILLFEKDCLYCGINNGLNGIDRIDSGKGYVTGNTVPCCGICNKMKLDHPIETFINIIKHLVIKLNIVEIDYKNNFSNTNLQLLFSKSKSNTSYVNYKKSSAKRNIKFNISETEYINILTYPCKYCGCFNQGANGIDRVHSELPYEIGNIVPCCKTCNSLKGTLTLLQFKQKLKNIYNNYVIKKKPDYESNPKNKLISLLSKNNIKITEFPQLKLSKPTEYYENLIFRGNMDDVMNMKIKLVFVDSKNKELFEIWQYYRKTISSFKTKKGHCLFGKRIYILVQDEISNKYLGILSLSSDIKFLGARDNFIGWKKHQQFTLKKLDNLVNITTCVSTQPFGFNFNGGKLLTTLAFSKEVLDFYYEKYNTHILGITTMSLYGKSVQYDRLKCIKFVGMTKGNSLKNIPQEAIEFAKQHLKENELLPTSLNKNNMWALKKCLNKLQIPVEDVLKSTPKGIYFGYTSPESKEFLTSDATAIPNPISHAKTCNEIFDWWKKRWAEQRFNHLTKNNKLQQK
;
A
#
# COMPACT_ATOMS: atom_id res chain seq x y z
N MET A 1 -67.79 21.78 -24.42
CA MET A 1 -66.38 22.04 -24.03
C MET A 1 -65.47 22.02 -25.26
N THR A 2 -64.35 22.74 -25.24
CA THR A 2 -63.30 22.66 -26.29
C THR A 2 -62.41 21.44 -26.08
N CYS A 3 -61.86 20.87 -27.16
CA CYS A 3 -60.97 19.72 -27.07
C CYS A 3 -59.68 20.06 -26.32
N LYS A 4 -59.33 19.26 -25.30
CA LYS A 4 -58.15 19.49 -24.46
C LYS A 4 -56.81 19.12 -25.11
N TRP A 5 -56.81 18.51 -26.29
CA TRP A 5 -55.59 18.04 -26.97
C TRP A 5 -54.65 19.18 -27.38
N ILE A 6 -53.35 18.99 -27.14
CA ILE A 6 -52.30 19.94 -27.51
C ILE A 6 -51.56 19.46 -28.75
N GLN A 7 -51.55 20.29 -29.79
CA GLN A 7 -50.84 20.02 -31.04
C GLN A 7 -49.32 20.12 -30.87
N SER A 8 -48.55 19.62 -31.84
CA SER A 8 -47.07 19.65 -31.80
C SER A 8 -46.49 21.07 -31.68
N ASN A 9 -47.23 22.08 -32.16
CA ASN A 9 -46.89 23.49 -32.03
C ASN A 9 -47.34 24.13 -30.69
N LYS A 10 -47.73 23.32 -29.70
CA LYS A 10 -48.25 23.73 -28.38
C LYS A 10 -49.54 24.55 -28.40
N LYS A 11 -50.29 24.56 -29.50
CA LYS A 11 -51.62 25.19 -29.55
C LYS A 11 -52.70 24.17 -29.18
N LEU A 12 -53.69 24.64 -28.43
CA LEU A 12 -54.88 23.85 -28.10
C LEU A 12 -55.67 23.53 -29.39
N CYS A 13 -56.22 22.33 -29.45
CA CYS A 13 -57.09 21.92 -30.54
C CYS A 13 -58.31 22.86 -30.66
N LYS A 14 -58.58 23.36 -31.87
CA LYS A 14 -59.68 24.30 -32.13
C LYS A 14 -61.07 23.64 -32.23
N PHE A 15 -61.12 22.31 -32.29
CA PHE A 15 -62.38 21.58 -32.47
C PHE A 15 -63.14 21.40 -31.14
N LYS A 16 -64.48 21.38 -31.22
CA LYS A 16 -65.32 21.05 -30.06
C LYS A 16 -65.10 19.60 -29.62
N ALA A 17 -65.07 19.39 -28.32
CA ALA A 17 -65.06 18.05 -27.75
C ALA A 17 -66.39 17.34 -28.06
N ILE A 18 -66.36 16.02 -28.15
CA ILE A 18 -67.58 15.21 -28.23
C ILE A 18 -68.32 15.35 -26.90
N ASN A 19 -69.66 15.34 -26.90
CA ASN A 19 -70.46 15.42 -25.67
C ASN A 19 -69.93 14.42 -24.63
N ASP A 20 -69.75 14.91 -23.40
CA ASP A 20 -69.24 14.20 -22.23
C ASP A 20 -67.79 13.66 -22.32
N LYS A 21 -67.01 14.09 -23.32
CA LYS A 21 -65.59 13.69 -23.48
C LYS A 21 -64.63 14.88 -23.44
N ASN A 22 -63.36 14.59 -23.13
CA ASN A 22 -62.30 15.61 -23.11
C ASN A 22 -61.73 15.92 -24.51
N TYR A 23 -62.01 15.08 -25.52
CA TYR A 23 -61.38 15.13 -26.84
C TYR A 23 -62.39 15.24 -28.00
N CYS A 24 -61.97 15.81 -29.13
CA CYS A 24 -62.73 15.81 -30.39
C CYS A 24 -62.61 14.46 -31.13
N LYS A 25 -63.42 14.24 -32.18
CA LYS A 25 -63.39 13.01 -33.01
C LYS A 25 -61.99 12.60 -33.50
N LEU A 26 -61.09 13.55 -33.76
CA LEU A 26 -59.72 13.26 -34.23
C LEU A 26 -58.75 12.83 -33.12
N HIS A 27 -59.00 13.26 -31.88
CA HIS A 27 -58.09 13.08 -30.75
C HIS A 27 -58.59 12.09 -29.70
N HIS A 28 -59.83 11.59 -29.84
CA HIS A 28 -60.41 10.57 -28.96
C HIS A 28 -59.54 9.32 -28.80
N LYS A 29 -58.83 8.89 -29.86
CA LYS A 29 -57.90 7.73 -29.82
C LYS A 29 -56.74 7.86 -28.82
N PHE A 30 -56.55 9.02 -28.21
CA PHE A 30 -55.51 9.28 -27.21
C PHE A 30 -56.08 9.35 -25.79
N GLU A 31 -57.40 9.23 -25.62
CA GLU A 31 -58.07 9.27 -24.32
C GLU A 31 -57.57 8.15 -23.39
N ASP A 32 -57.37 6.94 -23.92
CA ASP A 32 -56.85 5.79 -23.16
C ASP A 32 -55.33 5.81 -22.97
N LEU A 33 -54.63 6.72 -23.66
CA LEU A 33 -53.17 6.77 -23.67
C LEU A 33 -52.61 7.92 -22.82
N PHE A 34 -53.36 9.00 -22.64
CA PHE A 34 -52.92 10.20 -21.92
C PHE A 34 -54.05 10.78 -21.10
N GLU A 35 -53.80 10.91 -19.80
CA GLU A 35 -54.70 11.60 -18.88
C GLU A 35 -54.69 13.11 -19.14
N PRO A 36 -55.78 13.85 -18.82
CA PRO A 36 -55.87 15.29 -19.09
C PRO A 36 -54.73 16.13 -18.51
N HIS A 37 -54.14 15.71 -17.39
CA HIS A 37 -53.01 16.38 -16.74
C HIS A 37 -51.65 16.07 -17.41
N GLU A 38 -51.56 15.03 -18.23
CA GLU A 38 -50.33 14.62 -18.93
C GLU A 38 -50.16 15.35 -20.27
N LEU A 39 -51.21 16.02 -20.76
CA LEU A 39 -51.25 16.66 -22.08
C LEU A 39 -50.17 17.73 -22.28
N ASP A 40 -49.82 18.47 -21.22
CA ASP A 40 -48.78 19.51 -21.24
C ASP A 40 -47.35 18.96 -21.34
N THR A 41 -47.17 17.66 -21.07
CA THR A 41 -45.85 17.00 -21.02
C THR A 41 -45.70 15.85 -22.02
N ILE A 42 -46.63 15.72 -22.97
CA ILE A 42 -46.60 14.67 -24.00
C ILE A 42 -45.27 14.68 -24.76
N LYS A 43 -44.57 13.55 -24.69
CA LYS A 43 -43.35 13.32 -25.48
C LYS A 43 -43.71 12.92 -26.90
N ARG A 44 -42.98 13.48 -27.88
CA ARG A 44 -43.11 13.14 -29.31
C ARG A 44 -41.84 12.53 -29.86
N CYS A 45 -41.99 11.47 -30.65
CA CYS A 45 -40.89 10.75 -31.24
C CYS A 45 -40.14 11.65 -32.22
N ASN A 46 -38.84 11.85 -32.03
CA ASN A 46 -38.06 12.73 -32.90
C ASN A 46 -37.88 12.22 -34.35
N ARG A 47 -38.35 11.00 -34.65
CA ARG A 47 -38.27 10.40 -35.99
C ARG A 47 -39.60 10.45 -36.76
N CYS A 48 -40.74 10.31 -36.09
CA CYS A 48 -42.05 10.26 -36.75
C CYS A 48 -43.08 11.24 -36.16
N ASP A 49 -42.66 12.05 -35.19
CA ASP A 49 -43.46 13.06 -34.47
C ASP A 49 -44.73 12.54 -33.77
N LYS A 50 -44.92 11.22 -33.72
CA LYS A 50 -46.03 10.61 -33.00
C LYS A 50 -45.83 10.72 -31.48
N PRO A 51 -46.89 11.06 -30.72
CA PRO A 51 -46.85 11.05 -29.27
C PRO A 51 -46.66 9.61 -28.76
N TYR A 52 -45.89 9.44 -27.69
CA TYR A 52 -45.60 8.13 -27.11
C TYR A 52 -45.35 8.24 -25.60
N LYS A 53 -45.62 7.16 -24.86
CA LYS A 53 -45.22 6.99 -23.45
C LYS A 53 -44.01 6.05 -23.40
N ASN A 54 -43.00 6.44 -22.64
CA ASN A 54 -41.86 5.58 -22.31
C ASN A 54 -41.35 5.98 -20.92
N GLU A 55 -41.14 4.99 -20.06
CA GLU A 55 -40.68 5.15 -18.68
C GLU A 55 -39.26 5.73 -18.61
N ASP A 56 -38.43 5.47 -19.63
CA ASP A 56 -37.08 6.02 -19.73
C ASP A 56 -37.08 7.37 -20.47
N ASN A 57 -36.86 8.45 -19.72
CA ASN A 57 -36.75 9.83 -20.23
C ASN A 57 -35.60 10.04 -21.24
N SER A 58 -34.63 9.13 -21.33
CA SER A 58 -33.51 9.23 -22.28
C SER A 58 -33.88 8.79 -23.70
N ILE A 59 -34.96 8.01 -23.85
CA ILE A 59 -35.40 7.47 -25.13
C ILE A 59 -36.29 8.50 -25.83
N LYS A 60 -35.78 9.13 -26.90
CA LYS A 60 -36.48 10.17 -27.70
C LYS A 60 -37.26 9.63 -28.92
N LYS A 61 -37.46 8.31 -29.01
CA LYS A 61 -38.09 7.63 -30.15
C LYS A 61 -39.19 6.70 -29.65
N CYS A 62 -40.28 6.55 -30.40
CA CYS A 62 -41.30 5.54 -30.10
C CYS A 62 -40.79 4.12 -30.43
N ASP A 63 -41.40 3.12 -29.81
CA ASP A 63 -40.96 1.72 -29.92
C ASP A 63 -40.94 1.20 -31.35
N ASN A 64 -41.93 1.58 -32.18
CA ASN A 64 -41.96 1.21 -33.59
C ASN A 64 -40.74 1.76 -34.36
N CYS A 65 -40.30 2.98 -34.05
CA CYS A 65 -39.11 3.56 -34.66
C CYS A 65 -37.82 2.90 -34.19
N ILE A 66 -37.79 2.39 -32.94
CA ILE A 66 -36.65 1.67 -32.37
C ILE A 66 -36.52 0.30 -33.02
N THR A 67 -37.62 -0.44 -33.13
CA THR A 67 -37.67 -1.78 -33.74
C THR A 67 -37.24 -1.73 -35.21
N SER A 68 -37.76 -0.77 -35.98
CA SER A 68 -37.37 -0.53 -37.38
C SER A 68 -35.85 -0.30 -37.56
N ILE A 69 -35.20 0.44 -36.65
CA ILE A 69 -33.75 0.70 -36.72
C ILE A 69 -32.95 -0.59 -36.43
N LYS A 70 -33.39 -1.38 -35.46
CA LYS A 70 -32.75 -2.64 -35.10
C LYS A 70 -32.79 -3.63 -36.27
N GLU A 71 -33.94 -3.77 -36.92
CA GLU A 71 -34.10 -4.64 -38.09
C GLU A 71 -33.24 -4.21 -39.28
N TYR A 72 -33.19 -2.90 -39.57
CA TYR A 72 -32.35 -2.35 -40.64
C TYR A 72 -30.85 -2.60 -40.37
N SER A 73 -30.41 -2.41 -39.12
CA SER A 73 -29.03 -2.63 -38.70
C SER A 73 -28.62 -4.10 -38.81
N ALA A 74 -29.51 -5.03 -38.45
CA ALA A 74 -29.30 -6.47 -38.59
C ALA A 74 -29.13 -6.88 -40.07
N LYS A 75 -29.97 -6.33 -40.97
CA LYS A 75 -29.86 -6.58 -42.42
C LYS A 75 -28.53 -6.08 -43.00
N LEU A 76 -28.02 -4.92 -42.55
CA LEU A 76 -26.72 -4.39 -42.98
C LEU A 76 -25.54 -5.25 -42.53
N LEU A 77 -25.58 -5.81 -41.31
CA LEU A 77 -24.54 -6.70 -40.78
C LEU A 77 -24.45 -8.01 -41.57
N ILE A 78 -25.60 -8.59 -41.93
CA ILE A 78 -25.67 -9.80 -42.77
C ILE A 78 -25.09 -9.51 -44.16
N LYS A 79 -25.44 -8.38 -44.77
CA LYS A 79 -24.92 -7.96 -46.09
C LYS A 79 -23.39 -7.72 -46.08
N ARG A 80 -22.84 -7.14 -45.00
CA ARG A 80 -21.39 -6.89 -44.83
C ARG A 80 -20.53 -8.14 -44.68
N ASN A 81 -21.11 -9.26 -44.26
CA ASN A 81 -20.38 -10.49 -43.95
C ASN A 81 -20.45 -11.56 -45.06
N LYS A 82 -21.29 -11.37 -46.09
CA LYS A 82 -21.57 -12.37 -47.13
C LYS A 82 -20.35 -12.72 -48.02
N ASN A 83 -19.32 -11.86 -48.09
CA ASN A 83 -18.19 -11.99 -49.04
C ASN A 83 -16.77 -12.08 -48.43
N LYS A 84 -16.60 -12.35 -47.12
CA LYS A 84 -15.28 -12.36 -46.45
C LYS A 84 -14.80 -13.77 -46.07
N LYS A 85 -13.58 -14.16 -46.48
CA LYS A 85 -12.91 -15.43 -46.10
C LYS A 85 -12.24 -15.32 -44.73
N LYS A 86 -12.01 -16.45 -44.03
CA LYS A 86 -11.23 -16.46 -42.78
C LYS A 86 -9.75 -16.23 -43.07
N CYS A 87 -9.03 -15.58 -42.14
CA CYS A 87 -7.58 -15.44 -42.20
C CYS A 87 -6.91 -16.79 -41.91
N GLU A 88 -5.99 -17.20 -42.77
CA GLU A 88 -5.28 -18.49 -42.71
C GLU A 88 -3.98 -18.43 -41.88
N TRP A 89 -3.74 -17.31 -41.22
CA TRP A 89 -2.62 -17.16 -40.29
C TRP A 89 -2.79 -18.05 -39.06
N ILE A 90 -1.76 -18.84 -38.78
CA ILE A 90 -1.62 -19.66 -37.58
C ILE A 90 -0.42 -19.14 -36.79
N ASN A 91 -0.54 -18.99 -35.47
CA ASN A 91 0.59 -18.56 -34.65
C ASN A 91 1.58 -19.73 -34.40
N GLN A 92 2.74 -19.45 -33.80
CA GLN A 92 3.75 -20.48 -33.50
C GLN A 92 3.28 -21.59 -32.53
N LYS A 93 2.10 -21.45 -31.92
CA LYS A 93 1.47 -22.44 -31.05
C LYS A 93 0.37 -23.26 -31.75
N GLY A 94 0.15 -23.04 -33.05
CA GLY A 94 -0.89 -23.74 -33.82
C GLY A 94 -2.28 -23.09 -33.78
N GLU A 95 -2.44 -21.91 -33.19
CA GLU A 95 -3.77 -21.30 -33.03
C GLU A 95 -4.13 -20.38 -34.23
N PRO A 96 -5.34 -20.53 -34.81
CA PRO A 96 -5.76 -19.76 -35.97
C PRO A 96 -6.21 -18.33 -35.64
N CYS A 97 -6.05 -17.43 -36.60
CA CYS A 97 -6.50 -16.05 -36.49
C CYS A 97 -8.04 -15.93 -36.52
N SER A 98 -8.63 -15.19 -35.58
CA SER A 98 -10.08 -14.98 -35.48
C SER A 98 -10.67 -13.98 -36.50
N TRP A 99 -9.84 -13.31 -37.29
CA TRP A 99 -10.24 -12.22 -38.19
C TRP A 99 -10.52 -12.71 -39.61
N LYS A 100 -11.39 -12.00 -40.35
CA LYS A 100 -11.70 -12.28 -41.76
C LYS A 100 -10.92 -11.34 -42.71
N THR A 101 -10.72 -11.78 -43.94
CA THR A 101 -10.02 -11.06 -45.02
C THR A 101 -10.92 -10.88 -46.26
N ASN A 102 -10.62 -9.87 -47.08
CA ASN A 102 -11.47 -9.37 -48.16
C ASN A 102 -10.99 -9.78 -49.57
N ARG A 103 -10.59 -11.05 -49.78
CA ARG A 103 -10.07 -11.68 -51.04
C ARG A 103 -8.67 -11.18 -51.52
N PRO A 104 -7.96 -11.85 -52.45
CA PRO A 104 -7.49 -13.25 -52.44
C PRO A 104 -6.27 -13.47 -51.53
N ALA A 105 -5.97 -12.56 -50.60
CA ALA A 105 -4.85 -12.71 -49.67
C ALA A 105 -5.15 -13.77 -48.58
N TYR A 106 -4.17 -14.63 -48.29
CA TYR A 106 -4.24 -15.62 -47.19
C TYR A 106 -4.45 -14.97 -45.82
N TYR A 107 -4.00 -13.72 -45.64
CA TYR A 107 -3.90 -13.08 -44.33
C TYR A 107 -4.76 -11.82 -44.19
N CYS A 108 -5.19 -11.52 -42.96
CA CYS A 108 -5.88 -10.28 -42.64
C CYS A 108 -4.91 -9.09 -42.58
N LYS A 109 -5.43 -7.85 -42.51
CA LYS A 109 -4.61 -6.62 -42.44
C LYS A 109 -3.49 -6.67 -41.39
N ARG A 110 -3.70 -7.36 -40.26
CA ARG A 110 -2.70 -7.50 -39.18
C ARG A 110 -1.55 -8.46 -39.51
N HIS A 111 -1.77 -9.41 -40.40
CA HIS A 111 -0.79 -10.41 -40.81
C HIS A 111 -0.29 -10.18 -42.24
N SER A 112 -0.62 -9.02 -42.83
CA SER A 112 -0.25 -8.63 -44.20
C SER A 112 1.27 -8.56 -44.44
N VAL A 113 2.07 -8.31 -43.39
CA VAL A 113 3.54 -8.34 -43.43
C VAL A 113 4.12 -9.72 -43.80
N TYR A 114 3.30 -10.76 -43.73
CA TYR A 114 3.67 -12.12 -44.11
C TYR A 114 3.05 -12.57 -45.42
N ASN A 115 2.41 -11.69 -46.19
CA ASN A 115 1.79 -12.02 -47.48
C ASN A 115 2.76 -12.66 -48.49
N ASN A 116 4.07 -12.51 -48.29
CA ASN A 116 5.11 -13.11 -49.12
C ASN A 116 5.42 -14.57 -48.74
N PHE A 117 4.73 -15.12 -47.73
CA PHE A 117 4.82 -16.51 -47.31
C PHE A 117 3.45 -17.17 -47.53
N ILE A 118 3.44 -18.44 -47.94
CA ILE A 118 2.20 -19.21 -47.97
C ILE A 118 1.93 -19.79 -46.56
N PRO A 119 0.67 -20.13 -46.21
CA PRO A 119 0.33 -20.67 -44.89
C PRO A 119 1.21 -21.86 -44.45
N GLY A 120 1.65 -22.70 -45.39
CA GLY A 120 2.54 -23.83 -45.13
C GLY A 120 3.97 -23.46 -44.70
N ASP A 121 4.45 -22.24 -45.00
CA ASP A 121 5.80 -21.81 -44.63
C ASP A 121 5.90 -21.35 -43.17
N ILE A 122 4.78 -20.91 -42.59
CA ILE A 122 4.74 -20.25 -41.27
C ILE A 122 5.42 -21.07 -40.15
N PRO A 123 5.19 -22.40 -40.03
CA PRO A 123 5.81 -23.20 -38.97
C PRO A 123 7.33 -23.23 -39.03
N TYR A 124 7.91 -23.03 -40.22
CA TYR A 124 9.35 -23.13 -40.46
C TYR A 124 10.09 -21.79 -40.34
N LEU A 125 9.37 -20.68 -40.15
CA LEU A 125 9.98 -19.36 -39.98
C LEU A 125 10.57 -19.18 -38.58
N LYS A 126 11.82 -18.70 -38.52
CA LYS A 126 12.51 -18.40 -37.25
C LYS A 126 12.48 -16.92 -36.93
N LYS A 127 12.54 -16.60 -35.64
CA LYS A 127 12.53 -15.21 -35.15
C LYS A 127 13.94 -14.60 -35.23
N CYS A 128 14.07 -13.46 -35.91
CA CYS A 128 15.32 -12.71 -35.98
C CYS A 128 15.69 -12.11 -34.61
N SER A 129 16.89 -12.39 -34.11
CA SER A 129 17.37 -11.84 -32.82
C SER A 129 17.59 -10.32 -32.83
N GLY A 130 17.73 -9.70 -34.00
CA GLY A 130 17.90 -8.25 -34.14
C GLY A 130 16.59 -7.47 -34.21
N CYS A 131 15.67 -7.86 -35.10
CA CYS A 131 14.42 -7.12 -35.37
C CYS A 131 13.15 -7.83 -34.88
N ASN A 132 13.26 -9.04 -34.32
CA ASN A 132 12.14 -9.86 -33.84
C ASN A 132 11.10 -10.30 -34.89
N ASN A 133 11.30 -9.98 -36.18
CA ASN A 133 10.45 -10.47 -37.28
C ASN A 133 10.78 -11.91 -37.64
N LEU A 134 9.78 -12.63 -38.16
CA LEU A 134 9.94 -13.98 -38.68
C LEU A 134 10.60 -13.95 -40.08
N PHE A 135 11.53 -14.87 -40.32
CA PHE A 135 12.23 -15.00 -41.60
C PHE A 135 12.65 -16.45 -41.84
N LYS A 136 12.90 -16.80 -43.11
CA LYS A 136 13.50 -18.09 -43.50
C LYS A 136 14.98 -18.07 -43.11
N SER A 137 15.39 -18.99 -42.24
CA SER A 137 16.73 -18.99 -41.64
C SER A 137 17.64 -19.99 -42.35
N ASP A 138 18.71 -19.49 -42.97
CA ASP A 138 19.77 -20.31 -43.57
C ASP A 138 20.84 -20.67 -42.52
N GLY A 139 20.42 -21.06 -41.30
CA GLY A 139 21.30 -21.34 -40.16
C GLY A 139 21.77 -20.12 -39.35
N LYS A 140 21.52 -18.90 -39.83
CA LYS A 140 21.89 -17.64 -39.13
C LYS A 140 20.78 -17.16 -38.16
N LYS A 141 21.19 -16.51 -37.06
CA LYS A 141 20.29 -15.98 -35.99
C LYS A 141 19.64 -14.62 -36.30
N THR A 142 20.08 -13.94 -37.37
CA THR A 142 19.61 -12.60 -37.76
C THR A 142 19.22 -12.58 -39.23
N CYS A 143 18.21 -11.79 -39.60
CA CYS A 143 17.80 -11.62 -40.99
C CYS A 143 18.83 -10.78 -41.77
N VAL A 144 18.79 -10.88 -43.10
CA VAL A 144 19.72 -10.19 -44.03
C VAL A 144 19.82 -8.68 -43.74
N LYS A 145 18.70 -8.01 -43.44
CA LYS A 145 18.69 -6.57 -43.10
C LYS A 145 19.49 -6.25 -41.83
N CYS A 146 19.41 -7.10 -40.81
CA CYS A 146 20.17 -6.92 -39.56
C CYS A 146 21.66 -7.23 -39.74
N GLN A 147 22.00 -8.15 -40.63
CA GLN A 147 23.40 -8.47 -40.94
C GLN A 147 24.12 -7.29 -41.60
N LYS A 148 23.52 -6.66 -42.63
CA LYS A 148 24.09 -5.47 -43.30
C LYS A 148 24.35 -4.31 -42.33
N ARG A 149 23.38 -4.02 -41.44
CA ARG A 149 23.51 -2.96 -40.42
C ARG A 149 24.70 -3.17 -39.47
N SER A 150 24.97 -4.42 -39.09
CA SER A 150 26.07 -4.77 -38.18
C SER A 150 27.45 -4.48 -38.78
N ILE A 151 27.61 -4.73 -40.08
CA ILE A 151 28.85 -4.52 -40.81
C ILE A 151 29.17 -3.01 -40.89
N GLU A 152 28.17 -2.18 -41.20
CA GLU A 152 28.34 -0.73 -41.29
C GLU A 152 28.71 -0.08 -39.94
N SER A 153 28.10 -0.52 -38.83
CA SER A 153 28.44 -0.01 -37.50
C SER A 153 29.88 -0.34 -37.08
N SER A 154 30.38 -1.52 -37.47
CA SER A 154 31.74 -1.95 -37.12
C SER A 154 32.83 -1.11 -37.80
N LYS A 155 32.58 -0.62 -39.02
CA LYS A 155 33.50 0.27 -39.74
C LYS A 155 33.65 1.65 -39.07
N LYS A 156 32.57 2.19 -38.48
CA LYS A 156 32.58 3.52 -37.84
C LYS A 156 33.33 3.58 -36.50
N ILE A 157 33.50 2.45 -35.79
CA ILE A 157 34.05 2.41 -34.42
C ILE A 157 35.59 2.42 -34.40
N LYS A 158 36.27 2.00 -35.48
CA LYS A 158 37.73 1.82 -35.50
C LYS A 158 38.55 3.13 -35.61
N ALA A 159 37.94 4.31 -35.76
CA ALA A 159 38.63 5.54 -36.16
C ALA A 159 39.07 6.53 -35.04
N ILE A 160 38.85 6.26 -33.74
CA ILE A 160 39.19 7.23 -32.66
C ILE A 160 40.04 6.60 -31.55
N PRO A 161 41.31 7.01 -31.36
CA PRO A 161 42.13 6.59 -30.22
C PRO A 161 41.66 7.30 -28.94
N LYS A 162 41.39 6.55 -27.87
CA LYS A 162 40.95 7.08 -26.55
C LYS A 162 41.90 6.58 -25.46
N LYS A 163 42.31 7.47 -24.54
CA LYS A 163 43.24 7.21 -23.43
C LYS A 163 42.73 6.12 -22.47
N LYS A 164 43.64 5.39 -21.79
CA LYS A 164 43.32 4.32 -20.82
C LYS A 164 43.09 4.89 -19.41
N CYS A 165 42.24 4.22 -18.62
CA CYS A 165 41.92 4.61 -17.26
C CYS A 165 43.10 4.42 -16.30
N ILE A 166 43.39 5.40 -15.44
CA ILE A 166 44.56 5.37 -14.54
C ILE A 166 44.38 4.49 -13.29
N ALA A 167 43.18 4.02 -12.99
CA ALA A 167 42.93 3.21 -11.79
C ALA A 167 43.65 1.85 -11.85
N THR A 168 44.29 1.48 -10.75
CA THR A 168 45.01 0.21 -10.60
C THR A 168 44.18 -0.83 -9.87
N ILE A 169 44.22 -2.07 -10.35
CA ILE A 169 43.53 -3.20 -9.70
C ILE A 169 44.41 -3.74 -8.58
N LYS A 170 43.99 -3.56 -7.32
CA LYS A 170 44.78 -3.99 -6.13
C LYS A 170 45.30 -5.44 -6.14
N LYS A 171 44.57 -6.37 -6.76
CA LYS A 171 44.95 -7.81 -6.77
C LYS A 171 46.01 -8.15 -7.81
N THR A 172 46.03 -7.42 -8.93
CA THR A 172 46.88 -7.75 -10.08
C THR A 172 47.90 -6.67 -10.39
N GLU A 173 47.81 -5.52 -9.73
CA GLU A 173 48.60 -4.30 -9.94
C GLU A 173 48.60 -3.74 -11.36
N LYS A 174 47.78 -4.34 -12.24
CA LYS A 174 47.57 -3.91 -13.61
C LYS A 174 46.64 -2.70 -13.67
N GLN A 175 46.96 -1.79 -14.58
CA GLN A 175 46.10 -0.68 -14.94
C GLN A 175 44.77 -1.18 -15.50
N CYS A 176 43.69 -0.49 -15.15
CA CYS A 176 42.35 -0.75 -15.65
C CYS A 176 42.35 -0.88 -17.19
N SER A 177 41.78 -1.99 -17.69
CA SER A 177 41.69 -2.27 -19.12
C SER A 177 40.66 -1.41 -19.87
N TYR A 178 39.80 -0.68 -19.14
CA TYR A 178 38.82 0.21 -19.73
C TYR A 178 39.45 1.55 -20.13
N LYS A 179 38.92 2.13 -21.22
CA LYS A 179 39.28 3.48 -21.65
C LYS A 179 38.76 4.51 -20.63
N ALA A 180 39.54 5.57 -20.41
CA ALA A 180 39.10 6.69 -19.60
C ALA A 180 37.98 7.47 -20.32
N LEU A 181 37.30 8.34 -19.59
CA LEU A 181 36.34 9.25 -20.21
C LEU A 181 37.09 10.32 -20.99
N ASP A 182 36.39 10.98 -21.92
CA ASP A 182 37.01 11.98 -22.79
C ASP A 182 37.59 13.16 -21.97
N ASN A 183 36.97 13.49 -20.82
CA ASN A 183 37.41 14.56 -19.90
C ASN A 183 37.85 14.05 -18.52
N ASP A 184 38.18 12.76 -18.36
CA ASP A 184 38.57 12.20 -17.06
C ASP A 184 39.68 11.17 -17.24
N ASP A 185 40.57 11.06 -16.27
CA ASP A 185 41.60 10.02 -16.24
C ASP A 185 41.05 8.69 -15.74
N TYR A 186 39.85 8.68 -15.16
CA TYR A 186 39.14 7.48 -14.72
C TYR A 186 38.01 7.08 -15.68
N CYS A 187 37.80 5.76 -15.84
CA CYS A 187 36.63 5.23 -16.55
C CYS A 187 35.37 5.33 -15.68
N MET A 188 34.19 5.14 -16.28
CA MET A 188 32.90 5.12 -15.57
C MET A 188 32.87 4.20 -14.34
N LYS A 189 33.61 3.08 -14.37
CA LYS A 189 33.61 2.11 -13.27
C LYS A 189 34.46 2.55 -12.06
N HIS A 190 35.43 3.44 -12.26
CA HIS A 190 36.39 3.84 -11.23
C HIS A 190 36.19 5.28 -10.71
N GLN A 191 35.06 5.92 -11.01
CA GLN A 191 34.70 7.24 -10.49
C GLN A 191 34.66 7.32 -8.95
N ARG A 192 34.34 6.20 -8.26
CA ARG A 192 34.41 6.14 -6.79
C ARG A 192 35.85 6.14 -6.26
N VAL A 193 36.79 5.56 -7.01
CA VAL A 193 38.22 5.53 -6.65
C VAL A 193 38.79 6.93 -6.75
N LYS A 194 38.46 7.67 -7.82
CA LYS A 194 38.78 9.10 -7.98
C LYS A 194 38.38 9.90 -6.75
N LYS A 195 37.09 9.86 -6.38
CA LYS A 195 36.56 10.61 -5.23
C LYS A 195 37.22 10.21 -3.90
N TYR A 196 37.54 8.93 -3.71
CA TYR A 196 38.27 8.47 -2.54
C TYR A 196 39.69 9.07 -2.50
N ASN A 197 40.42 9.00 -3.61
CA ASN A 197 41.77 9.55 -3.71
C ASN A 197 41.79 11.07 -3.48
N GLU A 198 40.83 11.82 -4.04
CA GLU A 198 40.66 13.26 -3.81
C GLU A 198 40.47 13.58 -2.31
N LEU A 199 39.59 12.86 -1.62
CA LEU A 199 39.33 13.09 -0.19
C LEU A 199 40.52 12.71 0.70
N VAL A 200 41.21 11.62 0.37
CA VAL A 200 42.41 11.20 1.10
C VAL A 200 43.57 12.17 0.88
N SER A 201 43.71 12.74 -0.33
CA SER A 201 44.71 13.77 -0.61
C SER A 201 44.51 15.06 0.20
N GLN A 202 43.30 15.28 0.71
CA GLN A 202 42.95 16.37 1.63
C GLN A 202 43.12 15.98 3.12
N ASN A 203 43.87 14.92 3.43
CA ASN A 203 44.08 14.38 4.78
C ASN A 203 42.80 13.95 5.53
N LYS A 204 41.69 13.66 4.81
CA LYS A 204 40.44 13.21 5.44
C LYS A 204 40.42 11.70 5.62
N ARG A 205 39.99 11.25 6.81
CA ARG A 205 39.80 9.82 7.10
C ARG A 205 38.39 9.40 6.70
N ILE A 206 38.24 8.56 5.67
CA ILE A 206 36.93 8.23 5.09
C ILE A 206 36.44 6.83 5.49
N CYS A 207 35.13 6.68 5.66
CA CYS A 207 34.45 5.41 5.93
C CYS A 207 34.87 4.30 4.94
N LYS A 208 35.23 3.10 5.44
CA LYS A 208 35.63 1.93 4.61
C LYS A 208 34.52 1.46 3.65
N ASN A 209 33.27 1.89 3.85
CA ASN A 209 32.16 1.61 2.96
C ASN A 209 32.09 2.54 1.72
N TRP A 210 33.12 3.36 1.48
CA TRP A 210 33.27 4.19 0.27
C TRP A 210 33.23 3.39 -1.04
N ILE A 211 33.68 2.12 -1.00
CA ILE A 211 33.59 1.18 -2.12
C ILE A 211 32.13 1.00 -2.56
N ARG A 212 31.19 1.10 -1.61
CA ARG A 212 29.74 1.06 -1.82
C ARG A 212 29.07 2.44 -1.84
N GLY A 213 29.86 3.52 -1.84
CA GLY A 213 29.39 4.89 -2.04
C GLY A 213 29.28 5.78 -0.78
N CYS A 214 29.69 5.30 0.41
CA CYS A 214 29.69 6.13 1.63
C CYS A 214 31.04 6.86 1.80
N PHE A 215 31.01 8.18 1.68
CA PHE A 215 32.21 9.03 1.81
C PHE A 215 32.19 9.87 3.10
N ASP A 216 31.51 9.39 4.14
CA ASP A 216 31.46 10.08 5.44
C ASP A 216 32.88 10.16 6.03
N GLU A 217 33.22 11.34 6.53
CA GLU A 217 34.45 11.60 7.25
C GLU A 217 34.36 11.01 8.67
N LEU A 218 35.43 10.36 9.11
CA LEU A 218 35.55 9.65 10.38
C LEU A 218 36.32 10.52 11.36
N THR A 219 35.78 10.69 12.56
CA THR A 219 36.51 11.32 13.67
C THR A 219 37.56 10.37 14.24
N ILE A 220 38.45 10.87 15.09
CA ILE A 220 39.44 10.04 15.83
C ILE A 220 38.75 8.93 16.64
N LYS A 221 37.54 9.20 17.18
CA LYS A 221 36.76 8.22 17.96
C LYS A 221 36.11 7.13 17.09
N ASP A 222 35.99 7.36 15.79
CA ASP A 222 35.38 6.39 14.89
C ASP A 222 36.35 5.26 14.51
N LYS A 223 35.82 4.02 14.46
CA LYS A 223 36.53 2.87 13.87
C LYS A 223 36.53 2.97 12.34
N SER A 224 36.77 1.89 11.60
CA SER A 224 36.81 1.91 10.12
C SER A 224 35.49 2.22 9.41
N TYR A 225 34.37 2.36 10.12
CA TYR A 225 33.04 2.63 9.57
C TYR A 225 32.35 3.74 10.36
N CYS A 226 31.65 4.64 9.66
CA CYS A 226 30.76 5.61 10.28
C CYS A 226 29.59 4.93 11.00
N VAL A 227 28.96 5.64 11.95
CA VAL A 227 27.88 5.11 12.80
C VAL A 227 26.75 4.51 11.96
N SER A 228 26.33 5.19 10.89
CA SER A 228 25.26 4.75 10.00
C SER A 228 25.58 3.43 9.29
N CYS A 229 26.77 3.31 8.71
CA CYS A 229 27.21 2.09 8.00
C CYS A 229 27.44 0.91 8.96
N ARG A 230 27.88 1.18 10.19
CA ARG A 230 28.04 0.18 11.24
C ARG A 230 26.70 -0.41 11.65
N ASN A 231 25.71 0.45 11.91
CA ASN A 231 24.35 0.03 12.27
C ASN A 231 23.66 -0.72 11.13
N SER A 232 23.81 -0.26 9.89
CA SER A 232 23.29 -0.97 8.70
C SER A 232 23.92 -2.36 8.54
N ARG A 233 25.21 -2.50 8.80
CA ARG A 233 25.91 -3.80 8.72
C ARG A 233 25.48 -4.77 9.83
N ASN A 234 25.18 -4.27 11.02
CA ASN A 234 24.66 -5.07 12.12
C ASN A 234 23.22 -5.56 11.82
N ASN A 235 22.38 -4.70 11.27
CA ASN A 235 21.00 -5.05 10.90
C ASN A 235 20.91 -6.03 9.71
N ASN A 236 21.86 -5.97 8.77
CA ASN A 236 21.88 -6.86 7.58
C ASN A 236 22.40 -8.28 7.85
N LYS A 237 22.88 -8.59 9.06
CA LYS A 237 23.40 -9.92 9.41
C LYS A 237 22.33 -10.90 9.92
N ILE A 238 21.09 -10.45 10.13
CA ILE A 238 20.08 -11.30 10.77
C ILE A 238 19.39 -12.21 9.74
N THR A 239 19.84 -13.46 9.62
CA THR A 239 19.18 -14.53 8.86
C THR A 239 18.29 -15.36 9.79
N LYS A 240 17.47 -16.30 9.28
CA LYS A 240 16.73 -17.24 10.15
C LYS A 240 17.72 -17.97 11.07
N LEU A 241 18.85 -18.48 10.54
CA LEU A 241 19.91 -19.12 11.32
C LEU A 241 20.50 -18.23 12.43
N SER A 242 20.70 -16.93 12.19
CA SER A 242 21.34 -16.06 13.18
C SER A 242 20.51 -15.83 14.44
N ILE A 243 19.16 -15.92 14.36
CA ILE A 243 18.28 -15.75 15.54
C ILE A 243 18.40 -16.95 16.48
N TYR A 244 18.52 -18.16 15.93
CA TYR A 244 18.73 -19.38 16.72
C TYR A 244 20.12 -19.39 17.34
N GLU A 245 21.14 -18.94 16.59
CA GLU A 245 22.51 -18.78 17.06
C GLU A 245 22.61 -17.80 18.23
N GLU A 246 22.00 -16.62 18.10
CA GLU A 246 21.95 -15.63 19.17
C GLU A 246 21.28 -16.20 20.42
N ARG A 247 20.14 -16.89 20.25
CA ARG A 247 19.43 -17.52 21.37
C ARG A 247 20.25 -18.63 22.04
N PHE A 248 20.90 -19.49 21.27
CA PHE A 248 21.80 -20.52 21.79
C PHE A 248 22.91 -19.90 22.63
N ASN A 249 23.59 -18.88 22.09
CA ASN A 249 24.67 -18.19 22.79
C ASN A 249 24.19 -17.53 24.09
N ASN A 250 22.99 -16.92 24.08
CA ASN A 250 22.39 -16.33 25.27
C ASN A 250 22.11 -17.39 26.35
N TYR A 251 21.55 -18.54 25.97
CA TYR A 251 21.28 -19.64 26.91
C TYR A 251 22.57 -20.21 27.51
N LYS A 252 23.59 -20.47 26.68
CA LYS A 252 24.91 -20.97 27.12
C LYS A 252 25.61 -19.96 28.04
N SER A 253 25.57 -18.67 27.69
CA SER A 253 26.12 -17.59 28.52
C SER A 253 25.42 -17.48 29.87
N GLU A 254 24.08 -17.55 29.90
CA GLU A 254 23.32 -17.51 31.16
C GLU A 254 23.55 -18.74 32.04
N ALA A 255 23.69 -19.93 31.43
CA ALA A 255 24.04 -21.15 32.15
C ALA A 255 25.43 -21.02 32.79
N ASN A 256 26.43 -20.58 32.02
CA ASN A 256 27.79 -20.35 32.51
C ASN A 256 27.82 -19.31 33.65
N ARG A 257 27.12 -18.19 33.49
CA ARG A 257 27.03 -17.13 34.51
C ARG A 257 26.44 -17.65 35.82
N ARG A 258 25.54 -18.63 35.76
CA ARG A 258 24.87 -19.25 36.91
C ARG A 258 25.57 -20.53 37.39
N LYS A 259 26.70 -20.91 36.79
CA LYS A 259 27.42 -22.17 37.06
C LYS A 259 26.53 -23.42 36.87
N ILE A 260 25.73 -23.41 35.81
CA ILE A 260 24.89 -24.53 35.40
C ILE A 260 25.56 -25.20 34.20
N GLU A 261 25.78 -26.51 34.27
CA GLU A 261 26.38 -27.29 33.18
C GLU A 261 25.55 -27.19 31.89
N TRP A 262 26.25 -27.11 30.75
CA TRP A 262 25.65 -27.08 29.41
C TRP A 262 26.33 -28.10 28.51
N LEU A 263 25.62 -29.19 28.19
CA LEU A 263 26.07 -30.27 27.30
C LEU A 263 25.19 -30.43 26.05
N LEU A 264 24.26 -29.49 25.79
CA LEU A 264 23.49 -29.51 24.55
C LEU A 264 24.33 -29.02 23.37
N GLU A 265 24.36 -29.80 22.31
CA GLU A 265 24.88 -29.36 21.03
C GLU A 265 23.97 -28.29 20.42
N LYS A 266 24.56 -27.48 19.54
CA LYS A 266 23.85 -26.35 18.94
C LYS A 266 22.61 -26.82 18.18
N GLU A 267 22.74 -27.86 17.38
CA GLU A 267 21.66 -28.42 16.57
C GLU A 267 20.52 -28.95 17.44
N GLU A 268 20.83 -29.60 18.57
CA GLU A 268 19.84 -30.08 19.53
C GLU A 268 19.06 -28.93 20.17
N ALA A 269 19.74 -27.87 20.59
CA ALA A 269 19.10 -26.69 21.14
C ALA A 269 18.18 -25.99 20.12
N ILE A 270 18.61 -25.93 18.84
CA ILE A 270 17.80 -25.38 17.75
C ILE A 270 16.51 -26.17 17.56
N LEU A 271 16.60 -27.51 17.54
CA LEU A 271 15.44 -28.38 17.44
C LEU A 271 14.47 -28.19 18.61
N LEU A 272 14.98 -27.95 19.83
CA LEU A 272 14.14 -27.63 20.99
C LEU A 272 13.45 -26.27 20.85
N PHE A 273 14.10 -25.25 20.26
CA PHE A 273 13.47 -23.95 20.04
C PHE A 273 12.35 -23.98 18.99
N GLU A 274 12.40 -24.90 18.02
CA GLU A 274 11.38 -25.05 16.97
C GLU A 274 10.17 -25.86 17.41
N LYS A 275 10.29 -26.68 18.46
CA LYS A 275 9.22 -27.57 18.93
C LYS A 275 8.16 -26.84 19.77
N ASP A 276 6.97 -27.44 19.78
CA ASP A 276 5.87 -27.00 20.63
C ASP A 276 6.24 -27.14 22.11
N CYS A 277 5.75 -26.22 22.94
CA CYS A 277 6.00 -26.26 24.37
C CYS A 277 5.43 -27.57 24.96
N LEU A 278 6.26 -28.36 25.64
CA LEU A 278 5.86 -29.65 26.24
C LEU A 278 4.61 -29.51 27.11
N TYR A 279 4.54 -28.45 27.91
CA TYR A 279 3.45 -28.26 28.86
C TYR A 279 2.16 -27.83 28.19
N CYS A 280 2.19 -26.71 27.48
CA CYS A 280 0.96 -26.09 26.97
C CYS A 280 0.65 -26.35 25.50
N GLY A 281 1.53 -27.03 24.76
CA GLY A 281 1.37 -27.32 23.33
C GLY A 281 1.51 -26.11 22.40
N ILE A 282 1.85 -24.91 22.91
CA ILE A 282 1.90 -23.69 22.10
C ILE A 282 3.30 -23.48 21.51
N ASN A 283 3.32 -23.08 20.23
CA ASN A 283 4.50 -22.62 19.52
C ASN A 283 4.23 -21.27 18.85
N ASN A 284 4.89 -20.21 19.34
CA ASN A 284 4.76 -18.85 18.81
C ASN A 284 5.91 -18.49 17.86
N GLY A 285 6.62 -19.49 17.32
CA GLY A 285 7.67 -19.34 16.32
C GLY A 285 9.09 -19.62 16.84
N LEU A 286 9.38 -19.34 18.10
CA LEU A 286 10.65 -19.68 18.75
C LEU A 286 10.46 -19.86 20.26
N ASN A 287 10.36 -21.10 20.72
CA ASN A 287 10.28 -21.44 22.14
C ASN A 287 11.67 -21.43 22.79
N GLY A 288 11.69 -21.54 24.12
CA GLY A 288 12.90 -21.69 24.91
C GLY A 288 13.12 -23.14 25.33
N ILE A 289 14.14 -23.35 26.17
CA ILE A 289 14.44 -24.64 26.80
C ILE A 289 14.17 -24.53 28.30
N ASP A 290 13.45 -25.50 28.84
CA ASP A 290 13.27 -25.72 30.27
C ASP A 290 13.99 -27.01 30.70
N ARG A 291 14.40 -27.06 31.96
CA ARG A 291 15.05 -28.22 32.58
C ARG A 291 14.02 -28.98 33.41
N ILE A 292 13.86 -30.27 33.13
CA ILE A 292 12.92 -31.16 33.84
C ILE A 292 13.22 -31.09 35.34
N ASP A 293 14.47 -31.35 35.69
CA ASP A 293 15.06 -31.13 37.00
C ASP A 293 15.96 -29.89 36.99
N SER A 294 15.61 -28.89 37.80
CA SER A 294 16.36 -27.64 37.89
C SER A 294 17.69 -27.76 38.64
N GLY A 295 17.89 -28.84 39.40
CA GLY A 295 19.17 -29.20 40.04
C GLY A 295 20.21 -29.75 39.06
N LYS A 296 19.78 -30.21 37.88
CA LYS A 296 20.66 -30.75 36.82
C LYS A 296 20.96 -29.71 35.73
N GLY A 297 22.00 -29.97 34.94
CA GLY A 297 22.43 -29.13 33.81
C GLY A 297 21.48 -29.16 32.60
N TYR A 298 21.83 -28.39 31.57
CA TYR A 298 21.25 -28.50 30.23
C TYR A 298 21.90 -29.69 29.50
N VAL A 299 21.39 -30.89 29.77
CA VAL A 299 21.89 -32.15 29.21
C VAL A 299 20.76 -32.89 28.48
N THR A 300 21.12 -33.68 27.48
CA THR A 300 20.18 -34.54 26.74
C THR A 300 19.45 -35.46 27.73
N GLY A 301 18.12 -35.46 27.67
CA GLY A 301 17.26 -36.17 28.62
C GLY A 301 16.77 -35.34 29.83
N ASN A 302 17.41 -34.21 30.16
CA ASN A 302 16.93 -33.27 31.18
C ASN A 302 16.31 -31.99 30.60
N THR A 303 16.32 -31.81 29.28
CA THR A 303 15.87 -30.56 28.62
C THR A 303 14.66 -30.78 27.74
N VAL A 304 13.70 -29.85 27.79
CA VAL A 304 12.44 -29.94 27.04
C VAL A 304 12.08 -28.59 26.39
N PRO A 305 11.37 -28.61 25.23
CA PRO A 305 10.91 -27.39 24.60
C PRO A 305 9.86 -26.72 25.49
N CYS A 306 10.04 -25.44 25.81
CA CYS A 306 9.15 -24.77 26.75
C CYS A 306 9.01 -23.28 26.43
N CYS A 307 7.77 -22.78 26.42
CA CYS A 307 7.52 -21.35 26.29
C CYS A 307 7.89 -20.62 27.59
N GLY A 308 8.31 -19.35 27.49
CA GLY A 308 8.75 -18.57 28.64
C GLY A 308 7.73 -18.43 29.78
N ILE A 309 6.42 -18.51 29.47
CA ILE A 309 5.36 -18.48 30.50
C ILE A 309 5.36 -19.78 31.30
N CYS A 310 5.36 -20.95 30.63
CA CYS A 310 5.37 -22.24 31.32
C CYS A 310 6.65 -22.43 32.14
N ASN A 311 7.80 -22.01 31.60
CA ASN A 311 9.07 -22.05 32.34
C ASN A 311 9.00 -21.21 33.63
N LYS A 312 8.44 -19.99 33.56
CA LYS A 312 8.21 -19.14 34.74
C LYS A 312 7.16 -19.71 35.70
N MET A 313 6.16 -20.42 35.20
CA MET A 313 5.14 -21.06 36.02
C MET A 313 5.73 -22.25 36.78
N LYS A 314 6.52 -23.10 36.11
CA LYS A 314 7.19 -24.24 36.72
C LYS A 314 8.26 -23.77 37.71
N LEU A 315 9.02 -22.73 37.38
CA LEU A 315 10.24 -22.34 38.11
C LEU A 315 11.15 -23.55 38.34
N ASP A 316 11.29 -23.92 39.60
CA ASP A 316 12.11 -24.99 40.15
C ASP A 316 11.23 -26.11 40.76
N HIS A 317 9.92 -26.11 40.50
CA HIS A 317 9.06 -27.24 40.86
C HIS A 317 9.44 -28.49 40.05
N PRO A 318 9.52 -29.67 40.69
CA PRO A 318 9.51 -30.93 39.98
C PRO A 318 8.30 -31.01 39.05
N ILE A 319 8.47 -31.64 37.89
CA ILE A 319 7.44 -31.70 36.86
C ILE A 319 6.12 -32.27 37.38
N GLU A 320 6.18 -33.31 38.20
CA GLU A 320 5.01 -33.95 38.80
C GLU A 320 4.28 -33.01 39.75
N THR A 321 5.01 -32.32 40.65
CA THR A 321 4.45 -31.31 41.54
C THR A 321 3.81 -30.18 40.75
N PHE A 322 4.47 -29.68 39.70
CA PHE A 322 3.93 -28.62 38.85
C PHE A 322 2.59 -29.05 38.22
N ILE A 323 2.53 -30.25 37.64
CA ILE A 323 1.31 -30.76 37.00
C ILE A 323 0.19 -31.00 38.01
N ASN A 324 0.49 -31.50 39.22
CA ASN A 324 -0.52 -31.67 40.26
C ASN A 324 -1.06 -30.32 40.76
N ILE A 325 -0.24 -29.26 40.81
CA ILE A 325 -0.72 -27.90 41.05
C ILE A 325 -1.67 -27.44 39.93
N ILE A 326 -1.34 -27.68 38.66
CA ILE A 326 -2.22 -27.33 37.53
C ILE A 326 -3.58 -28.04 37.65
N LYS A 327 -3.58 -29.36 37.90
CA LYS A 327 -4.81 -30.14 38.07
C LYS A 327 -5.68 -29.60 39.20
N HIS A 328 -5.09 -29.27 40.35
CA HIS A 328 -5.81 -28.64 41.47
C HIS A 328 -6.44 -27.30 41.07
N LEU A 329 -5.67 -26.43 40.42
CA LEU A 329 -6.13 -25.09 40.04
C LEU A 329 -7.24 -25.11 38.98
N VAL A 330 -7.18 -26.01 37.99
CA VAL A 330 -8.25 -26.07 36.97
C VAL A 330 -9.59 -26.49 37.56
N ILE A 331 -9.58 -27.29 38.61
CA ILE A 331 -10.80 -27.66 39.33
C ILE A 331 -11.24 -26.51 40.23
N LYS A 332 -10.37 -25.97 41.07
CA LYS A 332 -10.73 -24.88 42.01
C LYS A 332 -11.18 -23.59 41.35
N LEU A 333 -10.73 -23.31 40.14
CA LEU A 333 -11.11 -22.12 39.37
C LEU A 333 -12.29 -22.37 38.41
N ASN A 334 -12.92 -23.56 38.48
CA ASN A 334 -14.00 -24.04 37.61
C ASN A 334 -13.66 -23.87 36.13
N ILE A 335 -12.46 -24.31 35.72
CA ILE A 335 -11.98 -24.23 34.32
C ILE A 335 -12.41 -25.45 33.52
N VAL A 336 -12.55 -26.60 34.19
CA VAL A 336 -12.98 -27.88 33.63
C VAL A 336 -14.05 -28.48 34.54
N GLU A 337 -15.09 -29.07 33.95
CA GLU A 337 -16.12 -29.82 34.68
C GLU A 337 -15.61 -31.25 34.89
N ILE A 338 -15.07 -31.53 36.08
CA ILE A 338 -14.54 -32.85 36.44
C ILE A 338 -14.96 -33.17 37.87
N ASP A 339 -15.37 -34.41 38.11
CA ASP A 339 -15.64 -34.93 39.45
C ASP A 339 -14.36 -35.00 40.29
N TYR A 340 -14.34 -34.26 41.40
CA TYR A 340 -13.21 -34.10 42.32
C TYR A 340 -12.85 -35.41 43.03
N LYS A 341 -13.85 -36.27 43.33
CA LYS A 341 -13.67 -37.45 44.20
C LYS A 341 -12.88 -38.58 43.53
N ASN A 342 -13.01 -38.74 42.21
CA ASN A 342 -12.40 -39.86 41.48
C ASN A 342 -10.95 -39.62 41.03
N ASN A 343 -10.43 -38.39 41.09
CA ASN A 343 -9.12 -38.03 40.50
C ASN A 343 -8.09 -37.44 41.47
N PHE A 344 -8.46 -37.09 42.70
CA PHE A 344 -7.60 -36.27 43.60
C PHE A 344 -7.60 -36.69 45.08
N SER A 345 -8.21 -37.83 45.43
CA SER A 345 -8.46 -38.26 46.81
C SER A 345 -7.22 -38.46 47.69
N ASN A 346 -6.05 -38.75 47.11
CA ASN A 346 -4.81 -39.05 47.86
C ASN A 346 -3.72 -37.96 47.83
N THR A 347 -3.99 -36.76 47.31
CA THR A 347 -2.94 -35.72 47.18
C THR A 347 -2.92 -34.76 48.37
N ASN A 348 -1.84 -34.77 49.15
CA ASN A 348 -1.65 -33.83 50.26
C ASN A 348 -1.41 -32.40 49.72
N LEU A 349 -2.46 -31.57 49.75
CA LEU A 349 -2.44 -30.18 49.27
C LEU A 349 -1.41 -29.31 50.00
N GLN A 350 -1.09 -29.59 51.27
CA GLN A 350 -0.06 -28.83 51.99
C GLN A 350 1.36 -29.10 51.46
N LEU A 351 1.62 -30.30 50.94
CA LEU A 351 2.90 -30.65 50.31
C LEU A 351 3.07 -29.97 48.95
N LEU A 352 1.99 -29.87 48.14
CA LEU A 352 2.02 -29.20 46.83
C LEU A 352 2.38 -27.71 46.90
N PHE A 353 1.90 -27.04 47.95
CA PHE A 353 2.12 -25.61 48.17
C PHE A 353 3.13 -25.32 49.30
N SER A 354 4.00 -26.28 49.61
CA SER A 354 5.02 -26.20 50.68
C SER A 354 5.92 -24.96 50.61
N LYS A 355 6.15 -24.40 49.41
CA LYS A 355 6.89 -23.14 49.19
C LYS A 355 6.16 -21.87 49.67
N SER A 356 4.91 -21.98 50.15
CA SER A 356 4.06 -20.86 50.58
C SER A 356 3.89 -20.76 52.11
N LYS A 357 4.72 -21.45 52.90
CA LYS A 357 4.58 -21.53 54.37
C LYS A 357 4.99 -20.27 55.16
N SER A 358 5.67 -19.29 54.56
CA SER A 358 6.19 -18.10 55.27
C SER A 358 5.55 -16.80 54.80
N ASN A 359 5.07 -15.98 55.74
CA ASN A 359 4.57 -14.63 55.48
C ASN A 359 5.69 -13.73 54.95
N THR A 360 5.42 -13.03 53.86
CA THR A 360 6.24 -11.86 53.50
C THR A 360 5.84 -10.69 54.40
N SER A 361 6.76 -9.87 54.90
CA SER A 361 6.39 -8.74 55.76
C SER A 361 5.83 -7.56 54.95
N TYR A 362 4.98 -6.73 55.58
CA TYR A 362 4.48 -5.47 55.02
C TYR A 362 5.63 -4.59 54.49
N VAL A 363 6.69 -4.47 55.31
CA VAL A 363 7.91 -3.73 54.98
C VAL A 363 8.58 -4.25 53.70
N ASN A 364 8.63 -5.57 53.50
CA ASN A 364 9.23 -6.17 52.31
C ASN A 364 8.41 -5.88 51.05
N TYR A 365 7.08 -5.88 51.15
CA TYR A 365 6.22 -5.46 50.04
C TYR A 365 6.42 -3.99 49.68
N LYS A 366 6.47 -3.10 50.68
CA LYS A 366 6.71 -1.66 50.48
C LYS A 366 8.09 -1.37 49.87
N LYS A 367 9.13 -2.08 50.31
CA LYS A 367 10.49 -1.99 49.72
C LYS A 367 10.51 -2.52 48.28
N SER A 368 9.88 -3.66 48.03
CA SER A 368 9.80 -4.27 46.70
C SER A 368 9.00 -3.45 45.70
N SER A 369 7.91 -2.80 46.13
CA SER A 369 7.10 -1.92 45.29
C SER A 369 7.85 -0.64 44.96
N ALA A 370 8.53 -0.01 45.92
CA ALA A 370 9.38 1.16 45.71
C ALA A 370 10.49 0.89 44.69
N LYS A 371 11.21 -0.24 44.82
CA LYS A 371 12.24 -0.66 43.85
C LYS A 371 11.72 -0.82 42.42
N ARG A 372 10.44 -1.16 42.27
CA ARG A 372 9.77 -1.36 40.97
C ARG A 372 8.97 -0.14 40.52
N ASN A 373 9.00 0.96 41.28
CA ASN A 373 8.21 2.17 41.04
C ASN A 373 6.69 1.90 40.98
N ILE A 374 6.17 1.08 41.92
CA ILE A 374 4.75 0.77 42.04
C ILE A 374 4.22 1.42 43.32
N LYS A 375 3.14 2.20 43.20
CA LYS A 375 2.48 2.83 44.35
C LYS A 375 1.92 1.77 45.30
N PHE A 376 2.12 1.98 46.60
CA PHE A 376 1.70 1.07 47.67
C PHE A 376 0.74 1.79 48.61
N ASN A 377 -0.54 1.80 48.25
CA ASN A 377 -1.61 2.58 48.86
C ASN A 377 -2.50 1.70 49.75
N ILE A 378 -1.87 0.87 50.59
CA ILE A 378 -2.56 0.09 51.62
C ILE A 378 -1.84 0.27 52.96
N SER A 379 -2.60 0.40 54.03
CA SER A 379 -2.14 0.45 55.41
C SER A 379 -1.67 -0.92 55.90
N GLU A 380 -0.92 -0.94 56.99
CA GLU A 380 -0.47 -2.19 57.61
C GLU A 380 -1.65 -3.00 58.18
N THR A 381 -2.67 -2.34 58.72
CA THR A 381 -3.90 -2.98 59.19
C THR A 381 -4.65 -3.67 58.05
N GLU A 382 -4.85 -2.98 56.91
CA GLU A 382 -5.48 -3.58 55.73
C GLU A 382 -4.68 -4.78 55.20
N TYR A 383 -3.35 -4.69 55.26
CA TYR A 383 -2.47 -5.78 54.90
C TYR A 383 -2.62 -6.99 55.83
N ILE A 384 -2.64 -6.80 57.15
CA ILE A 384 -2.83 -7.89 58.11
C ILE A 384 -4.20 -8.54 57.91
N ASN A 385 -5.25 -7.73 57.75
CA ASN A 385 -6.61 -8.22 57.56
C ASN A 385 -6.75 -9.10 56.31
N ILE A 386 -6.21 -8.67 55.16
CA ILE A 386 -6.33 -9.46 53.93
C ILE A 386 -5.58 -10.80 54.01
N LEU A 387 -4.50 -10.90 54.79
CA LEU A 387 -3.75 -12.14 54.95
C LEU A 387 -4.55 -13.25 55.64
N THR A 388 -5.56 -12.92 56.44
CA THR A 388 -6.38 -13.91 57.18
C THR A 388 -7.26 -14.78 56.27
N TYR A 389 -7.55 -14.30 55.06
CA TYR A 389 -8.40 -15.02 54.12
C TYR A 389 -7.64 -16.12 53.37
N PRO A 390 -8.31 -17.22 52.96
CA PRO A 390 -7.69 -18.25 52.14
C PRO A 390 -7.27 -17.71 50.78
N CYS A 391 -6.31 -18.37 50.14
CA CYS A 391 -5.80 -17.94 48.84
C CYS A 391 -6.92 -17.91 47.79
N LYS A 392 -7.10 -16.78 47.10
CA LYS A 392 -8.15 -16.56 46.10
C LYS A 392 -8.12 -17.58 44.94
N TYR A 393 -6.95 -18.12 44.62
CA TYR A 393 -6.78 -19.00 43.47
C TYR A 393 -6.84 -20.48 43.81
N CYS A 394 -6.02 -20.95 44.76
CA CYS A 394 -6.01 -22.37 45.12
C CYS A 394 -6.99 -22.74 46.22
N GLY A 395 -7.50 -21.76 46.98
CA GLY A 395 -8.36 -22.00 48.15
C GLY A 395 -7.67 -22.71 49.32
N CYS A 396 -6.35 -22.96 49.24
CA CYS A 396 -5.59 -23.53 50.35
C CYS A 396 -5.30 -22.45 51.41
N PHE A 397 -4.80 -22.90 52.57
CA PHE A 397 -4.41 -22.09 53.72
C PHE A 397 -5.60 -21.43 54.42
N ASN A 398 -6.44 -22.26 55.06
CA ASN A 398 -7.63 -21.80 55.80
C ASN A 398 -7.30 -20.85 56.97
N GLN A 399 -6.04 -20.85 57.43
CA GLN A 399 -5.53 -19.95 58.47
C GLN A 399 -4.91 -18.65 57.90
N GLY A 400 -4.94 -18.47 56.57
CA GLY A 400 -4.47 -17.26 55.89
C GLY A 400 -3.55 -17.53 54.68
N ALA A 401 -3.70 -16.75 53.61
CA ALA A 401 -2.99 -16.96 52.34
C ALA A 401 -1.49 -16.67 52.37
N ASN A 402 -0.98 -16.05 53.45
CA ASN A 402 0.43 -15.70 53.67
C ASN A 402 1.07 -14.75 52.64
N GLY A 403 0.25 -14.12 51.79
CA GLY A 403 0.66 -13.10 50.83
C GLY A 403 -0.51 -12.44 50.12
N ILE A 404 -0.19 -11.48 49.25
CA ILE A 404 -1.15 -10.76 48.41
C ILE A 404 -0.70 -10.78 46.96
N ASP A 405 -1.67 -10.77 46.04
CA ASP A 405 -1.46 -10.59 44.61
C ASP A 405 -2.27 -9.39 44.10
N ARG A 406 -1.76 -8.73 43.07
CA ARG A 406 -2.48 -7.66 42.37
C ARG A 406 -3.26 -8.27 41.21
N VAL A 407 -4.58 -8.07 41.20
CA VAL A 407 -5.47 -8.56 40.15
C VAL A 407 -5.02 -8.03 38.79
N HIS A 408 -4.71 -6.73 38.75
CA HIS A 408 -4.11 -6.01 37.62
C HIS A 408 -2.67 -5.60 37.98
N SER A 409 -1.68 -6.21 37.32
CA SER A 409 -0.26 -6.05 37.64
C SER A 409 0.32 -4.69 37.28
N GLU A 410 -0.37 -3.97 36.40
CA GLU A 410 -0.10 -2.61 35.95
C GLU A 410 -0.61 -1.55 36.94
N LEU A 411 -1.55 -1.90 37.82
CA LEU A 411 -2.14 -0.99 38.79
C LEU A 411 -1.40 -1.01 40.14
N PRO A 412 -1.54 0.03 40.98
CA PRO A 412 -1.02 0.09 42.35
C PRO A 412 -1.47 -1.05 43.26
N TYR A 413 -0.83 -1.18 44.42
CA TYR A 413 -1.43 -1.91 45.54
C TYR A 413 -2.47 -0.99 46.19
N GLU A 414 -3.74 -1.36 46.11
CA GLU A 414 -4.90 -0.68 46.68
C GLU A 414 -6.00 -1.72 46.93
N ILE A 415 -6.90 -1.48 47.87
CA ILE A 415 -7.89 -2.49 48.32
C ILE A 415 -8.70 -3.10 47.17
N GLY A 416 -9.11 -2.28 46.19
CA GLY A 416 -9.86 -2.74 45.02
C GLY A 416 -9.06 -3.58 44.01
N ASN A 417 -7.74 -3.62 44.10
CA ASN A 417 -6.86 -4.31 43.16
C ASN A 417 -6.02 -5.43 43.80
N ILE A 418 -6.17 -5.72 45.09
CA ILE A 418 -5.43 -6.79 45.76
C ILE A 418 -6.35 -7.96 46.15
N VAL A 419 -5.79 -9.16 46.17
CA VAL A 419 -6.46 -10.37 46.65
C VAL A 419 -5.53 -11.20 47.55
N PRO A 420 -6.06 -11.94 48.54
CA PRO A 420 -5.27 -12.89 49.32
C PRO A 420 -4.69 -13.95 48.40
N CYS A 421 -3.38 -14.14 48.42
CA CYS A 421 -2.72 -15.04 47.46
C CYS A 421 -1.43 -15.66 48.01
N CYS A 422 -1.34 -16.99 47.95
CA CYS A 422 -0.13 -17.70 48.32
C CYS A 422 1.01 -17.47 47.33
N LYS A 423 2.26 -17.60 47.80
CA LYS A 423 3.47 -17.36 47.00
C LYS A 423 3.49 -18.17 45.71
N THR A 424 3.08 -19.44 45.75
CA THR A 424 3.03 -20.31 44.56
C THR A 424 2.02 -19.78 43.53
N CYS A 425 0.79 -19.45 43.93
CA CYS A 425 -0.22 -18.95 42.99
C CYS A 425 0.16 -17.58 42.41
N ASN A 426 0.71 -16.69 43.25
CA ASN A 426 1.23 -15.40 42.80
C ASN A 426 2.34 -15.56 41.75
N SER A 427 3.27 -16.49 41.99
CA SER A 427 4.33 -16.83 41.04
C SER A 427 3.80 -17.41 39.73
N LEU A 428 2.81 -18.32 39.81
CA LEU A 428 2.18 -18.94 38.64
C LEU A 428 1.42 -17.94 37.78
N LYS A 429 0.67 -17.03 38.40
CA LYS A 429 -0.03 -15.96 37.67
C LYS A 429 0.96 -14.95 37.09
N GLY A 430 1.95 -14.53 37.89
CA GLY A 430 2.87 -13.47 37.53
C GLY A 430 2.12 -12.22 37.08
N THR A 431 2.40 -11.75 35.87
CA THR A 431 1.76 -10.57 35.27
C THR A 431 0.56 -10.89 34.37
N LEU A 432 0.11 -12.15 34.33
CA LEU A 432 -1.05 -12.53 33.51
C LEU A 432 -2.34 -11.97 34.11
N THR A 433 -3.27 -11.54 33.25
CA THR A 433 -4.64 -11.25 33.70
C THR A 433 -5.34 -12.55 34.13
N LEU A 434 -6.39 -12.46 34.94
CA LEU A 434 -7.13 -13.66 35.39
C LEU A 434 -7.60 -14.53 34.21
N LEU A 435 -8.10 -13.92 33.15
CA LEU A 435 -8.53 -14.64 31.93
C LEU A 435 -7.36 -15.35 31.26
N GLN A 436 -6.23 -14.66 31.08
CA GLN A 436 -5.03 -15.25 30.49
C GLN A 436 -4.47 -16.39 31.35
N PHE A 437 -4.52 -16.23 32.68
CA PHE A 437 -4.08 -17.24 33.63
C PHE A 437 -4.97 -18.49 33.55
N LYS A 438 -6.30 -18.35 33.60
CA LYS A 438 -7.24 -19.46 33.43
C LYS A 438 -7.04 -20.19 32.10
N GLN A 439 -6.92 -19.45 30.98
CA GLN A 439 -6.66 -20.06 29.68
C GLN A 439 -5.33 -20.82 29.66
N LYS A 440 -4.29 -20.27 30.30
CA LYS A 440 -2.98 -20.92 30.35
C LYS A 440 -3.03 -22.24 31.12
N LEU A 441 -3.74 -22.27 32.26
CA LEU A 441 -3.99 -23.47 33.03
C LEU A 441 -4.76 -24.52 32.19
N LYS A 442 -5.82 -24.10 31.50
CA LYS A 442 -6.60 -24.96 30.59
C LYS A 442 -5.72 -25.59 29.50
N ASN A 443 -4.86 -24.80 28.88
CA ASN A 443 -3.98 -25.28 27.80
C ASN A 443 -2.94 -26.28 28.31
N ILE A 444 -2.34 -26.05 29.49
CA ILE A 444 -1.41 -27.01 30.10
C ILE A 444 -2.14 -28.30 30.46
N TYR A 445 -3.33 -28.19 31.07
CA TYR A 445 -4.13 -29.34 31.44
C TYR A 445 -4.53 -30.19 30.22
N ASN A 446 -5.12 -29.58 29.19
CA ASN A 446 -5.54 -30.30 27.98
C ASN A 446 -4.36 -30.99 27.28
N ASN A 447 -3.26 -30.25 27.07
CA ASN A 447 -2.12 -30.77 26.33
C ASN A 447 -1.33 -31.83 27.13
N TYR A 448 -1.02 -31.56 28.40
CA TYR A 448 -0.15 -32.43 29.17
C TYR A 448 -0.90 -33.58 29.86
N VAL A 449 -2.09 -33.31 30.40
CA VAL A 449 -2.87 -34.28 31.19
C VAL A 449 -3.81 -35.08 30.30
N ILE A 450 -4.65 -34.43 29.50
CA ILE A 450 -5.62 -35.13 28.63
C ILE A 450 -4.96 -35.61 27.31
N LYS A 451 -3.75 -35.16 26.99
CA LYS A 451 -3.08 -35.40 25.69
C LYS A 451 -3.90 -34.92 24.49
N LYS A 452 -4.79 -33.94 24.71
CA LYS A 452 -5.57 -33.27 23.66
C LYS A 452 -4.87 -31.98 23.29
N LYS A 453 -4.57 -31.79 22.00
CA LYS A 453 -4.03 -30.52 21.52
C LYS A 453 -4.92 -29.36 22.01
N PRO A 454 -4.33 -28.29 22.56
CA PRO A 454 -5.08 -27.21 23.16
C PRO A 454 -6.02 -26.60 22.12
N ASP A 455 -7.27 -26.39 22.52
CA ASP A 455 -8.27 -25.76 21.66
C ASP A 455 -7.83 -24.32 21.40
N TYR A 456 -7.49 -24.03 20.15
CA TYR A 456 -7.06 -22.71 19.74
C TYR A 456 -8.29 -21.86 19.48
N GLU A 457 -8.87 -21.31 20.54
CA GLU A 457 -9.42 -19.97 20.40
C GLU A 457 -8.27 -19.00 20.64
N SER A 458 -7.58 -18.63 19.54
CA SER A 458 -6.85 -17.37 19.55
C SER A 458 -7.80 -16.32 20.08
N ASN A 459 -7.45 -15.67 21.18
CA ASN A 459 -7.99 -14.35 21.43
C ASN A 459 -7.77 -13.55 20.13
N PRO A 460 -8.84 -13.21 19.38
CA PRO A 460 -8.69 -12.62 18.06
C PRO A 460 -7.94 -11.29 18.12
N LYS A 461 -8.01 -10.61 19.28
CA LYS A 461 -7.21 -9.44 19.64
C LYS A 461 -5.71 -9.75 19.58
N ASN A 462 -5.26 -10.81 20.24
CA ASN A 462 -3.84 -11.19 20.30
C ASN A 462 -3.33 -11.68 18.95
N LYS A 463 -4.16 -12.39 18.19
CA LYS A 463 -3.82 -12.80 16.82
C LYS A 463 -3.66 -11.59 15.91
N LEU A 464 -4.61 -10.65 15.95
CA LEU A 464 -4.52 -9.41 15.17
C LEU A 464 -3.31 -8.57 15.59
N ILE A 465 -3.07 -8.38 16.89
CA ILE A 465 -1.87 -7.69 17.41
C ILE A 465 -0.59 -8.37 16.93
N SER A 466 -0.50 -9.70 17.00
CA SER A 466 0.66 -10.45 16.49
C SER A 466 0.88 -10.22 14.99
N LEU A 467 -0.17 -10.24 14.19
CA LEU A 467 -0.09 -9.96 12.76
C LEU A 467 0.32 -8.50 12.50
N LEU A 468 -0.21 -7.54 13.26
CA LEU A 468 0.16 -6.12 13.15
C LEU A 468 1.61 -5.84 13.55
N SER A 469 2.14 -6.59 14.52
CA SER A 469 3.52 -6.51 15.00
C SER A 469 4.54 -7.20 14.08
N LYS A 470 4.09 -8.02 13.11
CA LYS A 470 4.97 -8.61 12.09
C LYS A 470 5.36 -7.56 11.05
N ASN A 471 6.24 -6.64 11.43
CA ASN A 471 6.79 -5.66 10.50
C ASN A 471 8.32 -5.67 10.50
N ASN A 472 8.86 -6.78 9.99
CA ASN A 472 10.06 -6.76 9.14
C ASN A 472 9.63 -6.84 7.67
N ILE A 473 8.71 -5.95 7.25
CA ILE A 473 8.33 -5.89 5.84
C ILE A 473 9.54 -5.35 5.07
N LYS A 474 10.20 -6.25 4.34
CA LYS A 474 10.92 -5.91 3.11
C LYS A 474 10.00 -4.98 2.34
N ILE A 475 10.35 -3.70 2.26
CA ILE A 475 9.84 -2.84 1.18
C ILE A 475 10.08 -3.68 -0.05
N THR A 476 9.01 -4.16 -0.70
CA THR A 476 9.12 -4.92 -1.94
C THR A 476 10.12 -4.17 -2.78
N GLU A 477 11.26 -4.80 -3.07
CA GLU A 477 12.24 -4.22 -3.98
C GLU A 477 11.43 -3.71 -5.15
N PHE A 478 11.55 -2.42 -5.44
CA PHE A 478 10.91 -1.88 -6.63
C PHE A 478 11.32 -2.83 -7.75
N PRO A 479 10.38 -3.42 -8.50
CA PRO A 479 10.79 -4.18 -9.68
C PRO A 479 11.77 -3.28 -10.44
N GLN A 480 12.96 -3.81 -10.72
CA GLN A 480 13.94 -3.07 -11.50
C GLN A 480 13.20 -2.67 -12.77
N LEU A 481 13.13 -1.36 -13.01
CA LEU A 481 12.49 -0.88 -14.23
C LEU A 481 13.43 -1.39 -15.32
N LYS A 482 12.95 -2.27 -16.19
CA LYS A 482 13.73 -2.68 -17.36
C LYS A 482 13.78 -1.47 -18.28
N LEU A 483 14.82 -0.65 -18.11
CA LEU A 483 15.06 0.52 -18.94
C LEU A 483 15.58 0.06 -20.30
N SER A 484 14.99 0.57 -21.38
CA SER A 484 15.47 0.30 -22.73
C SER A 484 16.81 0.98 -23.04
N LYS A 485 17.15 2.05 -22.30
CA LYS A 485 18.39 2.82 -22.45
C LYS A 485 19.16 2.90 -21.11
N PRO A 486 20.46 3.26 -21.13
CA PRO A 486 21.22 3.51 -19.90
C PRO A 486 20.62 4.65 -19.07
N THR A 487 20.87 4.66 -17.76
CA THR A 487 20.36 5.68 -16.85
C THR A 487 20.77 7.10 -17.27
N GLU A 488 21.98 7.27 -17.82
CA GLU A 488 22.47 8.58 -18.27
C GLU A 488 21.58 9.19 -19.38
N TYR A 489 20.94 8.36 -20.21
CA TYR A 489 20.03 8.85 -21.26
C TYR A 489 18.89 9.67 -20.65
N TYR A 490 18.21 9.14 -19.63
CA TYR A 490 17.07 9.80 -19.00
C TYR A 490 17.51 10.98 -18.12
N GLU A 491 18.67 10.88 -17.48
CA GLU A 491 19.25 11.99 -16.71
C GLU A 491 19.66 13.16 -17.60
N ASN A 492 20.18 12.89 -18.79
CA ASN A 492 20.55 13.93 -19.76
C ASN A 492 19.34 14.66 -20.35
N LEU A 493 18.14 14.09 -20.23
CA LEU A 493 16.89 14.74 -20.62
C LEU A 493 16.33 15.67 -19.53
N ILE A 494 16.96 15.74 -18.34
CA ILE A 494 16.54 16.65 -17.28
C ILE A 494 17.03 18.07 -17.56
N PHE A 495 16.16 19.05 -17.39
CA PHE A 495 16.53 20.47 -17.49
C PHE A 495 17.44 20.89 -16.31
N ARG A 496 18.58 21.49 -16.63
CA ARG A 496 19.58 22.01 -15.66
C ARG A 496 20.03 23.44 -15.99
N GLY A 497 19.22 24.18 -16.74
CA GLY A 497 19.55 25.54 -17.18
C GLY A 497 19.45 26.60 -16.08
N ASN A 498 19.95 27.79 -16.38
CA ASN A 498 19.94 28.97 -15.53
C ASN A 498 18.68 29.85 -15.77
N MET A 499 18.68 31.07 -15.24
CA MET A 499 17.54 31.98 -15.42
C MET A 499 17.35 32.42 -16.88
N ASP A 500 18.43 32.67 -17.63
CA ASP A 500 18.36 33.06 -19.04
C ASP A 500 17.74 31.96 -19.89
N ASP A 501 18.11 30.70 -19.61
CA ASP A 501 17.50 29.53 -20.23
C ASP A 501 15.98 29.48 -19.95
N VAL A 502 15.57 29.78 -18.70
CA VAL A 502 14.14 29.82 -18.32
C VAL A 502 13.40 30.97 -18.99
N MET A 503 14.03 32.13 -19.19
CA MET A 503 13.39 33.27 -19.85
C MET A 503 13.14 33.00 -21.33
N ASN A 504 14.09 32.32 -21.99
CA ASN A 504 14.01 31.96 -23.41
C ASN A 504 13.19 30.68 -23.69
N MET A 505 12.89 29.89 -22.65
CA MET A 505 12.16 28.62 -22.74
C MET A 505 10.75 28.75 -23.31
N LYS A 506 10.32 27.73 -24.06
CA LYS A 506 8.93 27.58 -24.50
C LYS A 506 8.35 26.26 -24.00
N ILE A 507 7.28 26.32 -23.20
CA ILE A 507 6.72 25.13 -22.58
C ILE A 507 5.80 24.36 -23.53
N LYS A 508 5.92 23.04 -23.46
CA LYS A 508 5.08 22.07 -24.15
C LYS A 508 4.64 20.96 -23.20
N LEU A 509 3.35 20.62 -23.25
CA LEU A 509 2.79 19.47 -22.55
C LEU A 509 2.79 18.26 -23.48
N VAL A 510 3.57 17.25 -23.15
CA VAL A 510 3.65 16.00 -23.92
C VAL A 510 2.78 14.95 -23.23
N PHE A 511 1.61 14.69 -23.81
CA PHE A 511 0.69 13.66 -23.32
C PHE A 511 1.16 12.27 -23.69
N VAL A 512 1.29 11.41 -22.69
CA VAL A 512 1.91 10.09 -22.83
C VAL A 512 0.82 9.01 -22.92
N ASP A 513 0.79 8.32 -24.06
CA ASP A 513 0.03 7.07 -24.24
C ASP A 513 0.93 5.87 -23.92
N SER A 514 0.38 4.90 -23.20
CA SER A 514 0.93 3.55 -23.00
C SER A 514 1.43 2.86 -24.27
N LYS A 515 0.89 3.20 -25.44
CA LYS A 515 1.36 2.71 -26.74
C LYS A 515 2.73 3.28 -27.12
N ASN A 516 3.06 4.50 -26.70
CA ASN A 516 4.38 5.10 -26.88
C ASN A 516 5.30 4.64 -25.74
N LYS A 517 5.94 3.49 -25.96
CA LYS A 517 6.79 2.84 -24.96
C LYS A 517 7.92 3.73 -24.45
N GLU A 518 8.51 4.56 -25.32
CA GLU A 518 9.63 5.42 -24.95
C GLU A 518 9.20 6.56 -24.02
N LEU A 519 8.21 7.37 -24.41
CA LEU A 519 7.71 8.46 -23.56
C LEU A 519 7.15 7.93 -22.24
N PHE A 520 6.48 6.77 -22.27
CA PHE A 520 5.98 6.14 -21.06
C PHE A 520 7.08 5.60 -20.15
N GLU A 521 8.18 5.11 -20.72
CA GLU A 521 9.36 4.72 -19.95
C GLU A 521 10.06 5.92 -19.31
N ILE A 522 10.21 7.04 -20.04
CA ILE A 522 10.74 8.30 -19.49
C ILE A 522 9.89 8.78 -18.31
N TRP A 523 8.56 8.81 -18.48
CA TRP A 523 7.65 9.19 -17.40
C TRP A 523 7.79 8.27 -16.19
N GLN A 524 7.86 6.95 -16.40
CA GLN A 524 8.05 5.97 -15.33
C GLN A 524 9.41 6.10 -14.63
N TYR A 525 10.47 6.40 -15.38
CA TYR A 525 11.80 6.66 -14.84
C TYR A 525 11.76 7.83 -13.86
N TYR A 526 11.27 9.01 -14.30
CA TYR A 526 11.12 10.18 -13.43
C TYR A 526 10.18 9.95 -12.26
N ARG A 527 9.09 9.21 -12.48
CA ARG A 527 8.18 8.84 -11.41
C ARG A 527 8.86 7.99 -10.33
N LYS A 528 9.83 7.16 -10.70
CA LYS A 528 10.57 6.29 -9.78
C LYS A 528 11.74 7.01 -9.11
N THR A 529 12.48 7.84 -9.84
CA THR A 529 13.73 8.44 -9.35
C THR A 529 13.53 9.76 -8.62
N ILE A 530 12.49 10.53 -8.93
CA ILE A 530 12.29 11.89 -8.41
C ILE A 530 11.17 11.95 -7.37
N SER A 531 10.13 11.11 -7.49
CA SER A 531 9.00 11.14 -6.56
C SER A 531 9.33 10.50 -5.20
N SER A 532 9.06 11.22 -4.12
CA SER A 532 9.16 10.67 -2.75
C SER A 532 8.04 9.66 -2.42
N PHE A 533 6.99 9.54 -3.25
CA PHE A 533 5.87 8.64 -3.00
C PHE A 533 6.09 7.25 -3.62
N LYS A 534 6.36 6.26 -2.76
CA LYS A 534 6.54 4.85 -3.13
C LYS A 534 5.19 4.16 -3.42
N THR A 535 5.03 3.56 -4.59
CA THR A 535 3.85 2.77 -4.98
C THR A 535 4.10 1.27 -4.76
N LYS A 536 3.10 0.52 -4.25
CA LYS A 536 3.16 -0.94 -4.11
C LYS A 536 3.00 -1.63 -5.48
N LYS A 537 3.67 -2.77 -5.69
CA LYS A 537 3.56 -3.61 -6.89
C LYS A 537 2.11 -4.11 -7.04
N GLY A 538 1.56 -4.07 -8.25
CA GLY A 538 0.21 -4.61 -8.54
C GLY A 538 -0.97 -3.67 -8.24
N HIS A 539 -0.74 -2.41 -7.85
CA HIS A 539 -1.82 -1.44 -7.72
C HIS A 539 -2.31 -0.98 -9.12
N CYS A 540 -3.16 -1.79 -9.74
CA CYS A 540 -3.96 -1.38 -10.89
C CYS A 540 -5.00 -0.38 -10.40
N LEU A 541 -4.74 0.91 -10.60
CA LEU A 541 -5.71 1.95 -10.32
C LEU A 541 -6.66 2.04 -11.51
N PHE A 542 -7.86 1.49 -11.35
CA PHE A 542 -8.95 1.55 -12.33
C PHE A 542 -9.50 2.98 -12.43
N GLY A 543 -9.78 3.47 -13.65
CA GLY A 543 -10.39 4.79 -13.90
C GLY A 543 -9.77 5.57 -15.06
N LYS A 544 -10.33 6.76 -15.34
CA LYS A 544 -9.79 7.71 -16.35
C LYS A 544 -8.39 8.16 -15.89
N ARG A 545 -7.44 8.25 -16.82
CA ARG A 545 -6.06 8.62 -16.51
C ARG A 545 -5.28 9.21 -17.68
N ILE A 546 -4.54 10.26 -17.38
CA ILE A 546 -3.57 10.87 -18.30
C ILE A 546 -2.20 11.00 -17.61
N TYR A 547 -1.16 10.86 -18.41
CA TYR A 547 0.24 11.01 -18.01
C TYR A 547 0.82 12.13 -18.87
N ILE A 548 1.56 13.05 -18.26
CA ILE A 548 2.08 14.24 -18.95
C ILE A 548 3.54 14.44 -18.57
N LEU A 549 4.37 14.65 -19.58
CA LEU A 549 5.73 15.17 -19.46
C LEU A 549 5.68 16.68 -19.74
N VAL A 550 6.23 17.49 -18.84
CA VAL A 550 6.38 18.93 -19.07
C VAL A 550 7.76 19.16 -19.67
N GLN A 551 7.80 19.66 -20.91
CA GLN A 551 9.01 19.78 -21.71
C GLN A 551 9.24 21.23 -22.11
N ASP A 552 10.51 21.63 -22.19
CA ASP A 552 10.94 22.78 -22.98
C ASP A 552 11.10 22.36 -24.45
N GLU A 553 10.37 23.01 -25.35
CA GLU A 553 10.39 22.75 -26.78
C GLU A 553 11.75 23.09 -27.42
N ILE A 554 12.49 24.06 -26.87
CA ILE A 554 13.77 24.52 -27.44
C ILE A 554 14.89 23.55 -27.08
N SER A 555 15.14 23.32 -25.80
CA SER A 555 16.20 22.41 -25.35
C SER A 555 15.84 20.93 -25.43
N ASN A 556 14.56 20.61 -25.69
CA ASN A 556 13.98 19.26 -25.59
C ASN A 556 14.13 18.61 -24.20
N LYS A 557 14.42 19.39 -23.15
CA LYS A 557 14.58 18.88 -21.77
C LYS A 557 13.27 18.89 -21.01
N TYR A 558 13.17 18.03 -19.99
CA TYR A 558 12.00 17.89 -19.13
C TYR A 558 12.15 18.63 -17.80
N LEU A 559 11.09 19.34 -17.46
CA LEU A 559 10.92 20.15 -16.25
C LEU A 559 10.21 19.37 -15.14
N GLY A 560 9.49 18.31 -15.50
CA GLY A 560 8.79 17.45 -14.55
C GLY A 560 7.67 16.63 -15.16
N ILE A 561 6.90 16.00 -14.29
CA ILE A 561 5.83 15.07 -14.66
C ILE A 561 4.53 15.37 -13.90
N LEU A 562 3.42 15.18 -14.61
CA LEU A 562 2.08 15.17 -14.05
C LEU A 562 1.37 13.84 -14.35
N SER A 563 0.47 13.45 -13.47
CA SER A 563 -0.59 12.51 -13.81
C SER A 563 -1.90 12.92 -13.16
N LEU A 564 -2.97 12.89 -13.94
CA LEU A 564 -4.33 13.13 -13.46
C LEU A 564 -5.11 11.83 -13.59
N SER A 565 -5.93 11.52 -12.60
CA SER A 565 -6.86 10.39 -12.65
C SER A 565 -8.24 10.77 -12.16
N SER A 566 -9.23 9.89 -12.31
CA SER A 566 -10.51 9.99 -11.59
C SER A 566 -10.30 10.32 -10.11
N ASP A 567 -11.14 11.19 -9.57
CA ASP A 567 -11.02 11.68 -8.20
C ASP A 567 -11.45 10.63 -7.15
N ILE A 568 -11.11 10.90 -5.89
CA ILE A 568 -11.43 10.06 -4.74
C ILE A 568 -12.92 10.20 -4.40
N LYS A 569 -13.62 9.06 -4.25
CA LYS A 569 -15.07 9.01 -4.00
C LYS A 569 -15.50 9.76 -2.73
N PHE A 570 -14.77 9.57 -1.64
CA PHE A 570 -15.12 10.17 -0.35
C PHE A 570 -13.94 10.97 0.18
N LEU A 571 -14.09 12.29 0.21
CA LEU A 571 -13.05 13.20 0.67
C LEU A 571 -13.70 14.37 1.41
N GLY A 572 -14.00 14.16 2.69
CA GLY A 572 -14.89 15.02 3.48
C GLY A 572 -14.57 16.52 3.42
N ALA A 573 -13.30 16.93 3.53
CA ALA A 573 -12.95 18.35 3.45
C ALA A 573 -13.26 18.96 2.07
N ARG A 574 -13.03 18.21 0.97
CA ARG A 574 -13.38 18.61 -0.39
C ARG A 574 -14.89 18.63 -0.56
N ASP A 575 -15.58 17.59 -0.10
CA ASP A 575 -17.04 17.48 -0.22
C ASP A 575 -17.74 18.65 0.51
N ASN A 576 -17.28 18.98 1.73
CA ASN A 576 -17.78 20.12 2.50
C ASN A 576 -17.45 21.46 1.84
N PHE A 577 -16.27 21.60 1.25
CA PHE A 577 -15.87 22.82 0.55
C PHE A 577 -16.69 23.06 -0.72
N ILE A 578 -17.02 21.99 -1.47
CA ILE A 578 -17.91 22.11 -2.63
C ILE A 578 -19.33 22.43 -2.17
N GLY A 579 -19.79 21.81 -1.08
CA GLY A 579 -21.15 22.00 -0.56
C GLY A 579 -22.21 21.13 -1.26
N TRP A 580 -21.80 20.13 -2.04
CA TRP A 580 -22.70 19.24 -2.76
C TRP A 580 -23.29 18.12 -1.87
N LYS A 581 -24.43 17.57 -2.28
CA LYS A 581 -25.10 16.46 -1.59
C LYS A 581 -24.77 15.12 -2.24
N LYS A 582 -25.00 14.00 -1.52
CA LYS A 582 -24.78 12.63 -2.04
C LYS A 582 -25.54 12.35 -3.34
N HIS A 583 -26.75 12.90 -3.48
CA HIS A 583 -27.55 12.83 -4.70
C HIS A 583 -26.79 13.40 -5.90
N GLN A 584 -26.24 14.61 -5.77
CA GLN A 584 -25.46 15.27 -6.81
C GLN A 584 -24.17 14.50 -7.12
N GLN A 585 -23.49 14.02 -6.08
CA GLN A 585 -22.23 13.31 -6.22
C GLN A 585 -22.38 11.97 -6.97
N PHE A 586 -23.37 11.15 -6.60
CA PHE A 586 -23.48 9.76 -7.07
C PHE A 586 -24.66 9.50 -7.99
N THR A 587 -25.83 10.11 -7.74
CA THR A 587 -27.02 9.94 -8.59
C THR A 587 -26.87 10.74 -9.87
N LEU A 588 -26.52 12.04 -9.77
CA LEU A 588 -26.22 12.89 -10.93
C LEU A 588 -24.79 12.73 -11.47
N LYS A 589 -24.00 11.85 -10.84
CA LYS A 589 -22.62 11.50 -11.24
C LYS A 589 -21.66 12.69 -11.39
N LYS A 590 -21.89 13.79 -10.67
CA LYS A 590 -21.03 15.00 -10.75
C LYS A 590 -19.59 14.77 -10.29
N LEU A 591 -19.34 13.69 -9.55
CA LEU A 591 -17.98 13.25 -9.21
C LEU A 591 -17.15 12.89 -10.45
N ASP A 592 -17.77 12.42 -11.54
CA ASP A 592 -17.06 12.02 -12.77
C ASP A 592 -16.42 13.21 -13.50
N ASN A 593 -16.86 14.44 -13.17
CA ASN A 593 -16.29 15.70 -13.64
C ASN A 593 -15.10 16.19 -12.78
N LEU A 594 -14.75 15.47 -11.71
CA LEU A 594 -13.58 15.80 -10.90
C LEU A 594 -12.41 14.87 -11.21
N VAL A 595 -11.21 15.44 -11.17
CA VAL A 595 -9.96 14.70 -11.32
C VAL A 595 -9.02 14.98 -10.16
N ASN A 596 -8.16 14.01 -9.86
CA ASN A 596 -7.12 14.11 -8.86
C ASN A 596 -5.74 14.19 -9.52
N ILE A 597 -4.94 15.19 -9.17
CA ILE A 597 -3.51 15.22 -9.50
C ILE A 597 -2.80 14.20 -8.62
N THR A 598 -2.53 13.03 -9.19
CA THR A 598 -1.94 11.87 -8.51
C THR A 598 -0.41 11.87 -8.52
N THR A 599 0.20 12.54 -9.50
CA THR A 599 1.64 12.82 -9.55
C THR A 599 1.81 14.28 -9.96
N CYS A 600 2.61 15.03 -9.20
CA CYS A 600 2.97 16.41 -9.49
C CYS A 600 4.39 16.63 -8.97
N VAL A 601 5.39 16.39 -9.80
CA VAL A 601 6.80 16.37 -9.37
C VAL A 601 7.67 17.03 -10.43
N SER A 602 8.38 18.08 -10.04
CA SER A 602 9.37 18.75 -10.88
C SER A 602 10.71 18.02 -10.82
N THR A 603 11.45 18.06 -11.93
CA THR A 603 12.85 17.61 -11.96
C THR A 603 13.71 18.53 -11.09
N GLN A 604 14.84 18.01 -10.59
CA GLN A 604 15.85 18.81 -9.90
C GLN A 604 17.02 19.08 -10.86
N PRO A 605 17.64 20.28 -10.79
CA PRO A 605 17.45 21.33 -9.78
C PRO A 605 16.29 22.32 -10.08
N PHE A 606 15.60 22.17 -11.23
CA PHE A 606 14.54 23.09 -11.67
C PHE A 606 13.48 23.38 -10.60
N GLY A 607 12.98 22.33 -9.94
CA GLY A 607 11.96 22.42 -8.90
C GLY A 607 12.37 23.32 -7.73
N PHE A 608 13.60 23.13 -7.24
CA PHE A 608 14.15 23.89 -6.11
C PHE A 608 14.52 25.33 -6.49
N ASN A 609 15.20 25.50 -7.63
CA ASN A 609 15.74 26.80 -8.06
C ASN A 609 14.65 27.78 -8.50
N PHE A 610 13.55 27.30 -9.10
CA PHE A 610 12.55 28.18 -9.73
C PHE A 610 11.13 28.02 -9.18
N ASN A 611 10.91 27.22 -8.13
CA ASN A 611 9.56 26.81 -7.70
C ASN A 611 8.80 26.01 -8.78
N GLY A 612 9.46 25.08 -9.47
CA GLY A 612 8.84 24.28 -10.54
C GLY A 612 7.58 23.52 -10.11
N GLY A 613 7.47 23.12 -8.84
CA GLY A 613 6.25 22.50 -8.32
C GLY A 613 5.00 23.39 -8.45
N LYS A 614 5.14 24.71 -8.32
CA LYS A 614 4.03 25.67 -8.49
C LYS A 614 3.57 25.71 -9.94
N LEU A 615 4.52 25.79 -10.87
CA LEU A 615 4.25 25.74 -12.31
C LEU A 615 3.49 24.48 -12.67
N LEU A 616 4.01 23.31 -12.28
CA LEU A 616 3.38 22.02 -12.58
C LEU A 616 1.94 21.94 -12.06
N THR A 617 1.68 22.44 -10.86
CA THR A 617 0.31 22.48 -10.31
C THR A 617 -0.59 23.36 -11.16
N THR A 618 -0.15 24.56 -11.55
CA THR A 618 -0.97 25.47 -12.36
C THR A 618 -1.17 24.94 -13.78
N LEU A 619 -0.16 24.28 -14.39
CA LEU A 619 -0.27 23.64 -15.70
C LEU A 619 -1.34 22.54 -15.74
N ALA A 620 -1.69 21.92 -14.61
CA ALA A 620 -2.80 20.97 -14.56
C ALA A 620 -4.18 21.61 -14.86
N PHE A 621 -4.30 22.94 -14.73
CA PHE A 621 -5.48 23.74 -15.08
C PHE A 621 -5.38 24.39 -16.46
N SER A 622 -4.34 24.08 -17.23
CA SER A 622 -4.16 24.67 -18.57
C SER A 622 -5.22 24.19 -19.56
N LYS A 623 -5.51 25.04 -20.54
CA LYS A 623 -6.44 24.76 -21.63
C LYS A 623 -6.12 23.44 -22.32
N GLU A 624 -4.85 23.17 -22.60
CA GLU A 624 -4.36 21.96 -23.25
C GLU A 624 -4.70 20.69 -22.45
N VAL A 625 -4.66 20.76 -21.12
CA VAL A 625 -5.03 19.61 -20.27
C VAL A 625 -6.53 19.37 -20.29
N LEU A 626 -7.33 20.44 -20.24
CA LEU A 626 -8.79 20.35 -20.29
C LEU A 626 -9.25 19.81 -21.64
N ASP A 627 -8.70 20.33 -22.74
CA ASP A 627 -8.96 19.89 -24.12
C ASP A 627 -8.59 18.42 -24.30
N PHE A 628 -7.36 18.04 -23.96
CA PHE A 628 -6.91 16.64 -24.11
C PHE A 628 -7.77 15.66 -23.30
N TYR A 629 -8.18 16.04 -22.09
CA TYR A 629 -9.04 15.19 -21.28
C TYR A 629 -10.45 15.06 -21.88
N TYR A 630 -10.99 16.16 -22.41
CA TYR A 630 -12.28 16.16 -23.11
C TYR A 630 -12.23 15.32 -24.38
N GLU A 631 -11.22 15.48 -25.24
CA GLU A 631 -11.04 14.67 -26.44
C GLU A 631 -10.93 13.17 -26.11
N LYS A 632 -10.19 12.84 -25.05
CA LYS A 632 -9.94 11.45 -24.67
C LYS A 632 -11.14 10.76 -24.01
N TYR A 633 -11.95 11.49 -23.25
CA TYR A 633 -12.99 10.90 -22.40
C TYR A 633 -14.40 11.45 -22.61
N ASN A 634 -14.58 12.43 -23.49
CA ASN A 634 -15.80 13.19 -23.70
C ASN A 634 -16.41 13.70 -22.38
N THR A 635 -15.58 14.35 -21.55
CA THR A 635 -15.98 14.82 -20.22
C THR A 635 -15.21 16.07 -19.84
N HIS A 636 -15.90 17.14 -19.45
CA HIS A 636 -15.25 18.34 -18.93
C HIS A 636 -14.79 18.12 -17.47
N ILE A 637 -13.55 18.55 -17.18
CA ILE A 637 -13.03 18.63 -15.82
C ILE A 637 -13.57 19.91 -15.20
N LEU A 638 -14.43 19.82 -14.20
CA LEU A 638 -15.00 20.99 -13.52
C LEU A 638 -14.24 21.38 -12.25
N GLY A 639 -13.50 20.43 -11.67
CA GLY A 639 -12.64 20.69 -10.54
C GLY A 639 -11.50 19.70 -10.42
N ILE A 640 -10.42 20.18 -9.80
CA ILE A 640 -9.18 19.43 -9.64
C ILE A 640 -8.82 19.36 -8.16
N THR A 641 -8.67 18.14 -7.69
CA THR A 641 -8.23 17.81 -6.32
C THR A 641 -6.75 17.45 -6.32
N THR A 642 -6.03 17.76 -5.25
CA THR A 642 -4.77 17.09 -4.95
C THR A 642 -4.53 16.98 -3.45
N MET A 643 -3.59 16.12 -3.06
CA MET A 643 -3.24 15.89 -1.67
C MET A 643 -1.72 15.98 -1.50
N SER A 644 -1.29 16.64 -0.44
CA SER A 644 0.12 16.67 -0.06
C SER A 644 0.58 15.38 0.62
N LEU A 645 1.90 15.19 0.72
CA LEU A 645 2.46 14.05 1.44
C LEU A 645 2.48 14.25 2.95
N TYR A 646 2.84 15.45 3.40
CA TYR A 646 3.12 15.79 4.80
C TYR A 646 2.40 17.09 5.20
N GLY A 647 1.14 17.02 5.63
CA GLY A 647 0.41 18.20 6.08
C GLY A 647 0.27 19.31 5.05
N LYS A 648 0.20 20.58 5.44
CA LYS A 648 0.09 21.69 4.47
C LYS A 648 1.40 21.84 3.67
N SER A 649 1.32 21.76 2.34
CA SER A 649 2.46 21.91 1.42
C SER A 649 2.62 23.34 0.90
N VAL A 650 3.87 23.83 0.92
CA VAL A 650 4.28 25.12 0.33
C VAL A 650 4.09 25.16 -1.19
N GLN A 651 4.12 23.99 -1.86
CA GLN A 651 3.93 23.90 -3.30
C GLN A 651 2.61 24.53 -3.75
N TYR A 652 1.52 24.25 -3.05
CA TYR A 652 0.18 24.72 -3.44
C TYR A 652 -0.19 26.08 -2.84
N ASP A 653 0.62 26.57 -1.91
CA ASP A 653 0.36 27.80 -1.19
C ASP A 653 0.37 29.02 -2.13
N ARG A 654 -0.54 29.97 -1.89
CA ARG A 654 -0.70 31.22 -2.69
C ARG A 654 -1.02 31.04 -4.19
N LEU A 655 -1.38 29.85 -4.64
CA LEU A 655 -1.90 29.65 -6.00
C LEU A 655 -3.37 30.05 -6.07
N LYS A 656 -3.77 30.82 -7.08
CA LYS A 656 -5.17 31.24 -7.26
C LYS A 656 -6.07 30.07 -7.72
N CYS A 657 -5.52 29.19 -8.55
CA CYS A 657 -6.26 28.08 -9.17
C CYS A 657 -6.60 26.94 -8.20
N ILE A 658 -5.92 26.83 -7.05
CA ILE A 658 -6.14 25.74 -6.09
C ILE A 658 -5.96 26.22 -4.66
N LYS A 659 -6.90 25.86 -3.77
CA LYS A 659 -6.94 26.33 -2.38
C LYS A 659 -6.82 25.17 -1.41
N PHE A 660 -6.26 25.41 -0.25
CA PHE A 660 -6.30 24.47 0.87
C PHE A 660 -7.72 24.42 1.43
N VAL A 661 -8.31 23.23 1.51
CA VAL A 661 -9.71 23.05 1.94
C VAL A 661 -9.85 22.22 3.21
N GLY A 662 -8.76 21.64 3.70
CA GLY A 662 -8.73 20.94 4.98
C GLY A 662 -7.73 19.80 5.03
N MET A 663 -7.76 19.03 6.11
CA MET A 663 -6.86 17.90 6.34
C MET A 663 -7.60 16.57 6.22
N THR A 664 -6.90 15.51 5.82
CA THR A 664 -7.42 14.16 6.04
C THR A 664 -7.41 13.82 7.53
N LYS A 665 -8.25 12.84 7.93
CA LYS A 665 -8.24 12.28 9.29
C LYS A 665 -6.93 11.55 9.66
N GLY A 666 -6.00 11.40 8.71
CA GLY A 666 -4.70 10.76 8.98
C GLY A 666 -4.75 9.25 9.18
N ASN A 667 -5.67 8.50 8.55
CA ASN A 667 -5.69 7.03 8.65
C ASN A 667 -5.11 6.36 7.39
N SER A 668 -4.22 5.38 7.53
CA SER A 668 -3.60 4.67 6.41
C SER A 668 -3.39 3.18 6.65
N LEU A 669 -3.63 2.37 5.60
CA LEU A 669 -3.29 0.94 5.57
C LEU A 669 -1.86 0.67 5.07
N LYS A 670 -1.06 1.71 4.79
CA LYS A 670 0.22 1.57 4.08
C LYS A 670 1.17 0.56 4.74
N ASN A 671 1.25 0.61 6.06
CA ASN A 671 2.15 -0.20 6.89
C ASN A 671 1.46 -1.42 7.52
N ILE A 672 0.22 -1.71 7.11
CA ILE A 672 -0.53 -2.85 7.63
C ILE A 672 -0.25 -4.08 6.76
N PRO A 673 0.15 -5.22 7.36
CA PRO A 673 0.29 -6.49 6.65
C PRO A 673 -1.02 -6.96 6.02
N GLN A 674 -0.94 -7.59 4.85
CA GLN A 674 -2.12 -8.05 4.11
C GLN A 674 -2.86 -9.15 4.88
N GLU A 675 -2.10 -10.01 5.57
CA GLU A 675 -2.57 -11.09 6.43
C GLU A 675 -3.40 -10.55 7.61
N ALA A 676 -3.07 -9.37 8.13
CA ALA A 676 -3.85 -8.72 9.19
C ALA A 676 -5.21 -8.24 8.69
N ILE A 677 -5.28 -7.75 7.45
CA ILE A 677 -6.52 -7.32 6.80
C ILE A 677 -7.42 -8.53 6.49
N GLU A 678 -6.83 -9.62 6.00
CA GLU A 678 -7.54 -10.87 5.71
C GLU A 678 -8.11 -11.49 6.98
N PHE A 679 -7.32 -11.57 8.04
CA PHE A 679 -7.78 -12.00 9.36
C PHE A 679 -8.95 -11.15 9.87
N ALA A 680 -8.84 -9.82 9.77
CA ALA A 680 -9.91 -8.92 10.21
C ALA A 680 -11.23 -9.14 9.46
N LYS A 681 -11.16 -9.39 8.14
CA LYS A 681 -12.35 -9.70 7.34
C LYS A 681 -12.95 -11.05 7.69
N GLN A 682 -12.12 -12.08 7.84
CA GLN A 682 -12.56 -13.41 8.20
C GLN A 682 -13.24 -13.39 9.57
N HIS A 683 -12.61 -12.77 10.57
CA HIS A 683 -13.18 -12.64 11.90
C HIS A 683 -14.52 -11.90 11.90
N LEU A 684 -14.67 -10.81 11.13
CA LEU A 684 -15.96 -10.14 11.01
C LEU A 684 -17.01 -10.97 10.27
N LYS A 685 -16.61 -11.79 9.30
CA LYS A 685 -17.52 -12.69 8.56
C LYS A 685 -18.05 -13.81 9.46
N GLU A 686 -17.17 -14.41 10.27
CA GLU A 686 -17.50 -15.45 11.26
C GLU A 686 -18.43 -14.92 12.37
N ASN A 687 -18.40 -13.61 12.64
CA ASN A 687 -19.30 -12.95 13.59
C ASN A 687 -20.53 -12.30 12.92
N GLU A 688 -20.78 -12.56 11.64
CA GLU A 688 -21.90 -11.97 10.87
C GLU A 688 -21.92 -10.43 10.81
N LEU A 689 -20.76 -9.80 11.03
CA LEU A 689 -20.60 -8.34 11.08
C LEU A 689 -20.07 -7.73 9.77
N LEU A 690 -19.85 -8.53 8.72
CA LEU A 690 -19.33 -8.07 7.42
C LEU A 690 -20.39 -8.19 6.31
N PRO A 691 -21.10 -7.11 5.96
CA PRO A 691 -22.00 -7.10 4.81
C PRO A 691 -21.25 -7.34 3.49
N THR A 692 -21.86 -8.10 2.58
CA THR A 692 -21.28 -8.44 1.26
C THR A 692 -20.85 -7.19 0.47
N SER A 693 -21.61 -6.09 0.59
CA SER A 693 -21.33 -4.80 -0.05
C SER A 693 -20.04 -4.13 0.44
N LEU A 694 -19.59 -4.42 1.68
CA LEU A 694 -18.43 -3.80 2.32
C LEU A 694 -17.18 -4.69 2.31
N ASN A 695 -17.26 -5.91 1.78
CA ASN A 695 -16.13 -6.85 1.71
C ASN A 695 -14.90 -6.26 0.98
N LYS A 696 -15.11 -5.36 0.01
CA LYS A 696 -14.01 -4.68 -0.71
C LYS A 696 -13.36 -3.53 0.07
N ASN A 697 -13.95 -3.07 1.18
CA ASN A 697 -13.47 -1.92 1.94
C ASN A 697 -12.55 -2.34 3.11
N ASN A 698 -11.28 -2.55 2.80
CA ASN A 698 -10.25 -2.99 3.77
C ASN A 698 -10.12 -2.04 4.96
N MET A 699 -10.25 -0.73 4.75
CA MET A 699 -10.12 0.28 5.81
C MET A 699 -11.27 0.16 6.81
N TRP A 700 -12.49 0.01 6.30
CA TRP A 700 -13.66 -0.19 7.14
C TRP A 700 -13.58 -1.51 7.91
N ALA A 701 -13.25 -2.61 7.22
CA ALA A 701 -13.17 -3.93 7.84
C ALA A 701 -12.13 -3.97 8.98
N LEU A 702 -10.93 -3.44 8.74
CA LEU A 702 -9.90 -3.40 9.78
C LEU A 702 -10.31 -2.48 10.94
N LYS A 703 -10.82 -1.27 10.67
CA LYS A 703 -11.26 -0.35 11.72
C LYS A 703 -12.39 -0.94 12.58
N LYS A 704 -13.38 -1.58 11.95
CA LYS A 704 -14.50 -2.24 12.65
C LYS A 704 -14.00 -3.40 13.52
N CYS A 705 -13.07 -4.20 13.00
CA CYS A 705 -12.44 -5.29 13.74
C CYS A 705 -11.62 -4.79 14.93
N LEU A 706 -10.78 -3.76 14.75
CA LEU A 706 -10.01 -3.13 15.83
C LEU A 706 -10.92 -2.63 16.97
N ASN A 707 -12.00 -1.93 16.63
CA ASN A 707 -12.98 -1.47 17.61
C ASN A 707 -13.66 -2.64 18.36
N LYS A 708 -14.09 -3.69 17.64
CA LYS A 708 -14.73 -4.87 18.26
C LYS A 708 -13.77 -5.60 19.20
N LEU A 709 -12.49 -5.64 18.85
CA LEU A 709 -11.42 -6.25 19.64
C LEU A 709 -10.82 -5.30 20.69
N GLN A 710 -11.36 -4.09 20.83
CA GLN A 710 -10.89 -3.07 21.77
C GLN A 710 -9.38 -2.79 21.62
N ILE A 711 -8.91 -2.69 20.38
CA ILE A 711 -7.56 -2.25 20.03
C ILE A 711 -7.67 -0.77 19.62
N PRO A 712 -6.90 0.14 20.24
CA PRO A 712 -6.92 1.54 19.87
C PRO A 712 -6.63 1.72 18.38
N VAL A 713 -7.57 2.31 17.65
CA VAL A 713 -7.47 2.47 16.19
C VAL A 713 -6.34 3.44 15.85
N GLU A 714 -6.13 4.41 16.71
CA GLU A 714 -5.13 5.46 16.62
C GLU A 714 -3.72 4.86 16.65
N ASP A 715 -3.47 3.81 17.42
CA ASP A 715 -2.14 3.19 17.51
C ASP A 715 -1.77 2.42 16.24
N VAL A 716 -2.79 1.99 15.48
CA VAL A 716 -2.61 1.10 14.32
C VAL A 716 -2.69 1.86 13.01
N LEU A 717 -3.69 2.74 12.84
CA LEU A 717 -4.00 3.38 11.57
C LEU A 717 -3.48 4.80 11.45
N LYS A 718 -3.10 5.44 12.56
CA LYS A 718 -2.66 6.84 12.54
C LYS A 718 -1.42 7.00 11.67
N SER A 719 -1.52 7.97 10.80
CA SER A 719 -0.54 8.36 9.80
C SER A 719 -0.58 9.88 9.69
N THR A 720 0.46 10.46 9.12
CA THR A 720 0.53 11.91 8.94
C THR A 720 -0.69 12.40 8.14
N PRO A 721 -1.52 13.29 8.70
CA PRO A 721 -2.60 13.93 7.97
C PRO A 721 -2.08 14.60 6.70
N LYS A 722 -2.85 14.49 5.62
CA LYS A 722 -2.52 15.09 4.32
C LYS A 722 -3.35 16.36 4.16
N GLY A 723 -2.72 17.42 3.66
CA GLY A 723 -3.45 18.61 3.24
C GLY A 723 -4.20 18.31 1.94
N ILE A 724 -5.49 18.66 1.94
CA ILE A 724 -6.40 18.50 0.81
C ILE A 724 -6.52 19.87 0.14
N TYR A 725 -6.35 19.87 -1.18
CA TYR A 725 -6.40 21.06 -2.01
C TYR A 725 -7.41 20.85 -3.12
N PHE A 726 -8.22 21.87 -3.38
CA PHE A 726 -9.25 21.82 -4.41
C PHE A 726 -9.33 23.15 -5.16
N GLY A 727 -9.60 23.07 -6.46
CA GLY A 727 -9.74 24.21 -7.34
C GLY A 727 -10.82 23.97 -8.39
N TYR A 728 -11.67 24.97 -8.62
CA TYR A 728 -12.61 24.99 -9.73
C TYR A 728 -11.89 25.38 -11.02
N THR A 729 -12.34 24.84 -12.14
CA THR A 729 -11.78 25.15 -13.46
C THR A 729 -12.46 26.35 -14.14
N SER A 730 -13.71 26.65 -13.76
CA SER A 730 -14.42 27.86 -14.17
C SER A 730 -15.32 28.39 -13.03
N PRO A 731 -15.77 29.65 -13.09
CA PRO A 731 -16.73 30.19 -12.13
C PRO A 731 -18.03 29.36 -12.02
N GLU A 732 -18.58 28.95 -13.17
CA GLU A 732 -19.84 28.20 -13.29
C GLU A 732 -19.70 26.77 -12.76
N SER A 733 -18.46 26.26 -12.67
CA SER A 733 -18.20 24.92 -12.15
C SER A 733 -18.73 24.76 -10.72
N LYS A 734 -18.65 25.81 -9.88
CA LYS A 734 -19.16 25.73 -8.50
C LYS A 734 -20.67 25.54 -8.49
N GLU A 735 -21.39 26.40 -9.21
CA GLU A 735 -22.85 26.40 -9.29
C GLU A 735 -23.38 25.09 -9.89
N PHE A 736 -22.72 24.58 -10.94
CA PHE A 736 -23.07 23.27 -11.50
C PHE A 736 -22.88 22.16 -10.47
N LEU A 737 -21.75 22.12 -9.75
CA LEU A 737 -21.46 21.03 -8.81
C LEU A 737 -22.43 20.98 -7.62
N THR A 738 -23.04 22.11 -7.25
CA THR A 738 -23.98 22.23 -6.12
C THR A 738 -25.46 22.24 -6.49
N SER A 739 -25.80 22.41 -7.77
CA SER A 739 -27.19 22.40 -8.26
C SER A 739 -27.60 21.00 -8.74
N ASP A 740 -28.86 20.85 -9.14
CA ASP A 740 -29.34 19.65 -9.85
C ASP A 740 -29.35 19.84 -11.37
N ALA A 741 -28.66 20.88 -11.87
CA ALA A 741 -28.52 21.16 -13.30
C ALA A 741 -27.83 19.99 -14.04
N THR A 742 -28.28 19.74 -15.27
CA THR A 742 -27.80 18.66 -16.14
C THR A 742 -26.88 19.16 -17.27
N ALA A 743 -26.97 20.44 -17.63
CA ALA A 743 -26.09 21.06 -18.62
C ALA A 743 -24.69 21.29 -18.02
N ILE A 744 -23.69 20.57 -18.53
CA ILE A 744 -22.31 20.65 -18.05
C ILE A 744 -21.67 21.93 -18.61
N PRO A 745 -21.15 22.84 -17.76
CA PRO A 745 -20.48 24.05 -18.24
C PRO A 745 -19.18 23.70 -18.96
N ASN A 746 -18.78 24.53 -19.91
CA ASN A 746 -17.52 24.37 -20.63
C ASN A 746 -16.41 25.21 -19.96
N PRO A 747 -15.47 24.60 -19.23
CA PRO A 747 -14.41 25.34 -18.54
C PRO A 747 -13.26 25.76 -19.46
N ILE A 748 -13.18 25.20 -20.68
CA ILE A 748 -12.06 25.43 -21.62
C ILE A 748 -11.97 26.91 -22.03
N SER A 749 -13.11 27.59 -22.17
CA SER A 749 -13.16 29.01 -22.54
C SER A 749 -12.54 29.94 -21.49
N HIS A 750 -12.50 29.51 -20.22
CA HIS A 750 -11.93 30.28 -19.11
C HIS A 750 -10.46 29.93 -18.84
N ALA A 751 -9.93 28.88 -19.47
CA ALA A 751 -8.63 28.35 -19.18
C ALA A 751 -7.53 29.06 -19.98
N LYS A 752 -6.44 29.40 -19.29
CA LYS A 752 -5.22 29.91 -19.92
C LYS A 752 -4.44 28.79 -20.58
N THR A 753 -3.75 29.09 -21.66
CA THR A 753 -2.79 28.20 -22.31
C THR A 753 -1.59 27.94 -21.40
N CYS A 754 -0.86 26.85 -21.69
CA CYS A 754 0.32 26.48 -20.92
C CYS A 754 1.42 27.56 -20.97
N ASN A 755 1.54 28.29 -22.08
CA ASN A 755 2.51 29.37 -22.24
C ASN A 755 2.10 30.63 -21.46
N GLU A 756 0.83 31.04 -21.48
CA GLU A 756 0.35 32.15 -20.63
C GLU A 756 0.53 31.85 -19.13
N ILE A 757 0.31 30.59 -18.73
CA ILE A 757 0.59 30.13 -17.36
C ILE A 757 2.08 30.21 -17.06
N PHE A 758 2.93 29.81 -18.01
CA PHE A 758 4.39 29.86 -17.85
C PHE A 758 4.91 31.29 -17.71
N ASP A 759 4.44 32.22 -18.54
CA ASP A 759 4.84 33.63 -18.48
C ASP A 759 4.42 34.29 -17.16
N TRP A 760 3.21 34.00 -16.69
CA TRP A 760 2.79 34.41 -15.36
C TRP A 760 3.68 33.83 -14.26
N TRP A 761 4.02 32.54 -14.34
CA TRP A 761 4.85 31.87 -13.34
C TRP A 761 6.29 32.41 -13.33
N LYS A 762 6.88 32.72 -14.49
CA LYS A 762 8.23 33.31 -14.61
C LYS A 762 8.36 34.56 -13.75
N LYS A 763 7.48 35.55 -14.02
CA LYS A 763 7.44 36.84 -13.32
C LYS A 763 7.08 36.70 -11.84
N ARG A 764 6.09 35.84 -11.53
CA ARG A 764 5.54 35.75 -10.16
C ARG A 764 6.41 34.92 -9.21
N TRP A 765 7.10 33.90 -9.70
CA TRP A 765 7.72 32.86 -8.86
C TRP A 765 9.16 32.55 -9.22
N ALA A 766 9.49 32.39 -10.50
CA ALA A 766 10.82 31.91 -10.92
C ALA A 766 11.90 32.95 -10.63
N GLU A 767 11.72 34.18 -11.12
CA GLU A 767 12.67 35.29 -10.94
C GLU A 767 12.93 35.58 -9.45
N GLN A 768 11.87 35.74 -8.67
CA GLN A 768 11.97 36.06 -7.24
C GLN A 768 12.72 34.95 -6.48
N ARG A 769 12.45 33.68 -6.82
CA ARG A 769 13.09 32.54 -6.15
C ARG A 769 14.55 32.42 -6.53
N PHE A 770 14.85 32.54 -7.83
CA PHE A 770 16.21 32.48 -8.34
C PHE A 770 17.06 33.58 -7.71
N ASN A 771 16.62 34.84 -7.78
CA ASN A 771 17.34 35.99 -7.19
C ASN A 771 17.57 35.82 -5.68
N HIS A 772 16.56 35.34 -4.94
CA HIS A 772 16.70 35.05 -3.51
C HIS A 772 17.71 33.94 -3.23
N LEU A 773 17.75 32.88 -4.03
CA LEU A 773 18.72 31.79 -3.85
C LEU A 773 20.13 32.22 -4.27
N THR A 774 20.28 33.00 -5.33
CA THR A 774 21.54 33.58 -5.79
C THR A 774 22.13 34.50 -4.72
N LYS A 775 21.34 35.44 -4.18
CA LYS A 775 21.79 36.33 -3.10
C LYS A 775 22.29 35.59 -1.87
N ASN A 776 21.75 34.39 -1.61
CA ASN A 776 22.10 33.57 -0.46
C ASN A 776 23.10 32.44 -0.78
N ASN A 777 23.65 32.37 -2.00
CA ASN A 777 24.53 31.29 -2.46
C ASN A 777 23.96 29.88 -2.23
N LYS A 778 22.66 29.70 -2.49
CA LYS A 778 21.91 28.46 -2.23
C LYS A 778 21.41 27.76 -3.51
N LEU A 779 21.83 28.17 -4.70
CA LEU A 779 21.43 27.52 -5.94
C LEU A 779 21.88 26.05 -5.99
N GLN A 780 20.99 25.16 -6.41
CA GLN A 780 21.32 23.75 -6.64
C GLN A 780 21.87 23.54 -8.05
N GLN A 781 23.00 22.82 -8.14
CA GLN A 781 23.63 22.48 -9.42
C GLN A 781 23.26 21.07 -9.93
N LYS A 782 22.73 20.19 -9.07
CA LYS A 782 22.36 18.80 -9.41
C LYS A 782 21.03 18.39 -8.82
#